data_AF-A0A7V8YBU9-F1
#
_entry.id   AF-A0A7V8YBU9-F1
#
_cell.length_a   1.000
_cell.length_b   1.000
_cell.length_c   1.000
_cell.angle_alpha   90.00
_cell.angle_beta   90.00
_cell.angle_gamma   90.00
#
_symmetry.space_group_name_H-M   'P 1'
#
loop_
_entity.id
_entity.type
_entity.pdbx_description
1 polymer ?
#
loop_
_entity_poly.entity_id
_entity_poly.type
_entity_poly.pdbx_seq_one_letter_code
_entity_poly.pdbx_strand_id
1 'polypeptide(L)'
;MIKYGWWAPIAIAALFACDTGDKPNDTDGPTEGDADTDADTDSDTDADTDADTDVPPPPTRTTTGAGGGVVMTTDGDLAVVANRTSGEITILDMDLGVNPATGSIAATLDEGDGEPFAAVISNDDDTAFVVLRNSQEIVRIDDLHGTPTIGDRTSTDSEPSGLAISPNGSKLYVTNWGAGTVSVIDTGTMAVVADIDLNQALIDTGVFGDAVTTTRPGLARPYAIAITNNGDTNDADETVYVTEFFGQDIPGLVYDAVTDADADGKPDDDDYFDVNKQGFVYHFDTDTETVGTIAIAPIADTGFDSTDIPPTPAGCFPNQLYGAALSNGRLYVTAMCASPRGPADLNFKQKVMPTLFVVDTVGNAELASESLVLTKVWEDAYNTEGTPDDASRRFPLIPNAIAFVGTNAGANIGYLTAYGSDAVFRVDIDAASGFLNEVGGSGQLFMDLGGAATPGKLPYGIWVTASSNAVVVNENTRNLTVLDLNLQAVESTIASATAVDPLDLNAVDTNEGRRFFVTGMGRWSLNGQGWGSCEGCHPHALTDNVTWFFGNGPRQTTSLEATHGPGGEHRLLNWTAIFDEMADFEGNTRGQSGGVGAIVWENVAPISNDDRIITDTSVQTGNQIKTLDLQAGLNGSHFEVINEGVEGISLTAGYVTAESVVKDWNQIDLYTATIRAPNAPDLDAALVSEGELLFTANGCNGCHGGDNWTISRRFYTPSAENNDVSLGALNGTYGPHDLPVGLNPPSDATGIAVLRGGGSIQC
;
A
#
# COMPACT_ATOMS: atom_id res chain seq x y z
N MET A 1 -25.72 12.99 14.61
CA MET A 1 -26.68 12.92 15.74
C MET A 1 -25.89 12.68 17.01
N ILE A 2 -25.84 13.67 17.91
CA ILE A 2 -24.98 13.67 19.10
C ILE A 2 -25.86 13.43 20.35
N LYS A 3 -25.50 12.47 21.19
CA LYS A 3 -25.99 12.38 22.57
C LYS A 3 -24.82 12.31 23.53
N TYR A 4 -24.49 13.45 24.11
CA TYR A 4 -23.65 13.57 25.30
C TYR A 4 -24.41 13.09 26.55
N GLY A 5 -23.75 12.28 27.37
CA GLY A 5 -24.15 11.96 28.75
C GLY A 5 -23.02 12.37 29.70
N TRP A 6 -23.29 13.38 30.53
CA TRP A 6 -22.39 13.90 31.56
C TRP A 6 -22.23 12.93 32.74
N TRP A 7 -21.01 12.74 33.24
CA TRP A 7 -20.76 12.33 34.62
C TRP A 7 -19.62 13.16 35.24
N ALA A 8 -19.93 13.80 36.36
CA ALA A 8 -19.00 14.52 37.22
C ALA A 8 -18.19 13.55 38.09
N PRO A 9 -16.94 13.90 38.50
CA PRO A 9 -16.09 12.99 39.26
C PRO A 9 -16.46 13.00 40.75
N ILE A 10 -16.64 11.81 41.32
CA ILE A 10 -16.69 11.60 42.77
C ILE A 10 -15.33 11.07 43.21
N ALA A 11 -14.62 11.87 44.00
CA ALA A 11 -13.43 11.44 44.74
C ALA A 11 -13.83 10.45 45.84
N ILE A 12 -13.20 9.27 45.87
CA ILE A 12 -13.24 8.35 47.01
C ILE A 12 -11.82 8.07 47.47
N ALA A 13 -11.62 8.32 48.77
CA ALA A 13 -10.39 8.18 49.51
C ALA A 13 -9.98 6.72 49.70
N ALA A 14 -8.68 6.47 49.59
CA ALA A 14 -8.03 5.23 49.96
C ALA A 14 -8.11 4.99 51.48
N LEU A 15 -8.43 3.75 51.86
CA LEU A 15 -8.23 3.21 53.21
C LEU A 15 -7.47 1.89 53.09
N PHE A 16 -6.25 1.90 53.65
CA PHE A 16 -5.41 0.74 53.88
C PHE A 16 -6.01 -0.17 54.96
N ALA A 17 -5.95 -1.48 54.74
CA ALA A 17 -5.89 -2.46 55.82
C ALA A 17 -5.02 -3.65 55.40
N CYS A 18 -4.05 -3.93 56.26
CA CYS A 18 -3.08 -5.01 56.23
C CYS A 18 -3.67 -6.18 57.04
N ASP A 19 -3.56 -7.42 56.56
CA ASP A 19 -3.54 -8.57 57.48
C ASP A 19 -2.65 -9.70 56.93
N THR A 20 -1.99 -10.36 57.86
CA THR A 20 -0.85 -11.25 57.75
C THR A 20 -1.23 -12.65 58.25
N GLY A 21 -0.67 -13.71 57.66
CA GLY A 21 -0.33 -14.92 58.42
C GLY A 21 -0.84 -16.28 57.89
N ASP A 22 0.13 -17.03 57.37
CA ASP A 22 0.49 -18.42 57.69
C ASP A 22 -0.39 -19.66 57.33
N LYS A 23 0.33 -20.64 56.75
CA LYS A 23 -0.02 -22.04 56.45
C LYS A 23 -0.14 -22.90 57.73
N PRO A 24 -0.63 -24.17 57.65
CA PRO A 24 0.29 -25.29 57.38
C PRO A 24 -0.31 -26.52 56.62
N ASN A 25 0.61 -27.35 56.11
CA ASN A 25 0.42 -28.75 55.70
C ASN A 25 0.07 -29.65 56.90
N ASP A 26 -0.63 -30.77 56.66
CA ASP A 26 -0.31 -32.03 57.34
C ASP A 26 -0.80 -33.28 56.58
N THR A 27 -0.08 -34.37 56.83
CA THR A 27 -0.08 -35.70 56.22
C THR A 27 -1.11 -36.67 56.82
N ASP A 28 -1.40 -37.79 56.12
CA ASP A 28 -1.22 -39.17 56.63
C ASP A 28 -2.02 -40.23 55.82
N GLY A 29 -1.37 -41.35 55.51
CA GLY A 29 -1.98 -42.60 55.02
C GLY A 29 -2.66 -43.40 56.14
N PRO A 30 -3.22 -44.60 55.85
CA PRO A 30 -2.37 -45.80 55.93
C PRO A 30 -2.69 -46.97 54.97
N THR A 31 -1.72 -47.88 54.97
CA THR A 31 -1.56 -49.28 54.52
C THR A 31 -2.77 -50.22 54.53
N GLU A 32 -2.84 -51.13 53.55
CA GLU A 32 -2.62 -52.60 53.57
C GLU A 32 -2.83 -53.08 52.12
N GLY A 33 -2.04 -53.94 51.47
CA GLY A 33 -1.43 -55.17 51.95
C GLY A 33 -2.19 -56.33 51.31
N ASP A 34 -1.76 -56.77 50.12
CA ASP A 34 -1.75 -58.20 49.75
C ASP A 34 -1.01 -58.39 48.41
N ALA A 35 0.03 -59.21 48.49
CA ALA A 35 0.72 -59.79 47.35
C ALA A 35 0.11 -61.16 47.11
N ASP A 36 -0.25 -61.47 45.87
CA ASP A 36 -0.11 -62.84 45.41
C ASP A 36 0.40 -62.86 43.96
N THR A 37 1.47 -63.61 43.81
CA THR A 37 2.14 -63.95 42.57
C THR A 37 1.40 -65.13 41.96
N ASP A 38 1.03 -65.05 40.68
CA ASP A 38 1.07 -66.24 39.83
C ASP A 38 1.20 -65.83 38.37
N ALA A 39 2.24 -66.39 37.76
CA ALA A 39 2.43 -66.41 36.32
C ALA A 39 1.63 -67.60 35.79
N ASP A 40 0.72 -67.36 34.84
CA ASP A 40 0.30 -68.38 33.92
C ASP A 40 0.13 -67.79 32.52
N THR A 41 0.86 -68.40 31.61
CA THR A 41 0.74 -68.26 30.16
C THR A 41 -0.53 -68.96 29.72
N ASP A 42 -1.46 -68.24 29.08
CA ASP A 42 -2.30 -68.86 28.07
C ASP A 42 -2.62 -67.89 26.94
N SER A 43 -2.38 -68.42 25.74
CA SER A 43 -2.83 -67.91 24.47
C SER A 43 -4.33 -68.16 24.36
N ASP A 44 -5.12 -67.14 24.09
CA ASP A 44 -6.15 -67.23 23.04
C ASP A 44 -6.70 -65.85 22.72
N THR A 45 -6.83 -65.66 21.42
CA THR A 45 -7.49 -64.55 20.74
C THR A 45 -8.96 -64.48 21.11
N ASP A 46 -9.44 -63.32 21.53
CA ASP A 46 -10.75 -62.84 21.13
C ASP A 46 -10.75 -61.30 21.13
N ALA A 47 -11.32 -60.76 20.05
CA ALA A 47 -11.34 -59.36 19.70
C ALA A 47 -12.15 -58.54 20.71
N ASP A 48 -11.57 -57.43 21.16
CA ASP A 48 -12.34 -56.23 21.45
C ASP A 48 -11.82 -55.11 20.55
N THR A 49 -12.64 -54.76 19.57
CA THR A 49 -12.45 -53.64 18.67
C THR A 49 -12.94 -52.39 19.40
N ASP A 50 -12.05 -51.74 20.17
CA ASP A 50 -12.24 -50.34 20.50
C ASP A 50 -11.66 -49.49 19.38
N ALA A 51 -12.58 -48.78 18.74
CA ALA A 51 -12.35 -47.86 17.65
C ALA A 51 -11.50 -46.66 18.12
N ASP A 52 -10.38 -46.49 17.44
CA ASP A 52 -10.07 -45.27 16.70
C ASP A 52 -10.20 -43.94 17.45
N THR A 53 -9.07 -43.49 18.01
CA THR A 53 -8.67 -42.09 17.88
C THR A 53 -7.29 -42.04 17.21
N ASP A 54 -7.17 -42.63 16.02
CA ASP A 54 -6.17 -42.20 15.05
C ASP A 54 -6.72 -40.91 14.42
N VAL A 55 -6.74 -39.82 15.18
CA VAL A 55 -6.69 -38.50 14.54
C VAL A 55 -5.27 -38.42 13.99
N PRO A 56 -5.07 -38.49 12.65
CA PRO A 56 -3.74 -38.30 12.12
C PRO A 56 -3.20 -36.97 12.62
N PRO A 57 -1.91 -36.87 12.97
CA PRO A 57 -1.33 -35.58 13.32
C PRO A 57 -1.69 -34.58 12.22
N PRO A 58 -2.03 -33.32 12.59
CA PRO A 58 -2.40 -32.32 11.60
C PRO A 58 -1.32 -32.26 10.53
N PRO A 59 -1.70 -32.10 9.25
CA PRO A 59 -0.74 -32.06 8.17
C PRO A 59 0.27 -30.95 8.46
N THR A 60 1.56 -31.29 8.53
CA THR A 60 2.63 -30.29 8.53
C THR A 60 2.55 -29.54 7.21
N ARG A 61 2.19 -28.25 7.25
CA ARG A 61 2.32 -27.37 6.08
C ARG A 61 3.80 -27.32 5.70
N THR A 62 4.16 -27.90 4.57
CA THR A 62 5.52 -27.84 4.00
C THR A 62 5.73 -26.58 3.15
N THR A 63 4.80 -25.63 3.22
CA THR A 63 4.84 -24.36 2.47
C THR A 63 5.27 -23.22 3.38
N THR A 64 5.73 -22.14 2.77
CA THR A 64 6.15 -20.92 3.46
C THR A 64 4.96 -20.26 4.16
N GLY A 65 5.16 -19.74 5.38
CA GLY A 65 4.07 -19.25 6.23
C GLY A 65 3.53 -17.85 5.93
N ALA A 66 3.81 -17.27 4.76
CA ALA A 66 3.41 -15.89 4.43
C ALA A 66 1.89 -15.78 4.20
N GLY A 67 1.26 -14.81 4.87
CA GLY A 67 -0.15 -14.45 4.69
C GLY A 67 -0.39 -13.45 3.55
N GLY A 68 -1.66 -13.22 3.21
CA GLY A 68 -2.05 -12.30 2.14
C GLY A 68 -3.53 -11.95 2.15
N GLY A 69 -4.01 -11.18 1.16
CA GLY A 69 -5.44 -10.79 1.06
C GLY A 69 -6.40 -11.96 0.84
N VAL A 70 -5.88 -13.10 0.38
CA VAL A 70 -6.58 -14.38 0.31
C VAL A 70 -5.61 -15.51 0.65
N VAL A 71 -6.08 -16.49 1.42
CA VAL A 71 -5.37 -17.74 1.72
C VAL A 71 -6.34 -18.90 1.64
N MET A 72 -5.85 -20.11 1.34
CA MET A 72 -6.69 -21.30 1.28
C MET A 72 -6.17 -22.45 2.14
N THR A 73 -7.09 -23.32 2.52
CA THR A 73 -6.79 -24.59 3.18
C THR A 73 -5.97 -25.49 2.25
N THR A 74 -5.25 -26.45 2.83
CA THR A 74 -4.33 -27.33 2.09
C THR A 74 -5.06 -28.28 1.13
N ASP A 75 -6.31 -28.65 1.45
CA ASP A 75 -7.19 -29.38 0.54
C ASP A 75 -7.70 -28.54 -0.64
N GLY A 76 -7.72 -27.21 -0.47
CA GLY A 76 -8.20 -26.25 -1.45
C GLY A 76 -9.71 -26.04 -1.43
N ASP A 77 -10.42 -26.59 -0.44
CA ASP A 77 -11.88 -26.54 -0.33
C ASP A 77 -12.36 -25.23 0.31
N LEU A 78 -11.52 -24.54 1.09
CA LEU A 78 -11.88 -23.30 1.74
C LEU A 78 -10.92 -22.15 1.42
N ALA A 79 -11.47 -20.97 1.12
CA ALA A 79 -10.72 -19.72 1.01
C ALA A 79 -11.13 -18.73 2.10
N VAL A 80 -10.15 -18.16 2.80
CA VAL A 80 -10.34 -17.04 3.72
C VAL A 80 -9.93 -15.75 3.00
N VAL A 81 -10.88 -14.83 2.87
CA VAL A 81 -10.71 -13.55 2.16
C VAL A 81 -10.84 -12.39 3.13
N ALA A 82 -9.81 -11.54 3.21
CA ALA A 82 -9.81 -10.34 4.04
C ALA A 82 -10.24 -9.13 3.20
N ASN A 83 -11.52 -8.71 3.31
CA ASN A 83 -12.08 -7.63 2.47
C ASN A 83 -11.91 -6.24 3.12
N ARG A 84 -10.80 -5.57 2.75
CA ARG A 84 -10.39 -4.25 3.27
C ARG A 84 -11.47 -3.16 3.20
N THR A 85 -12.24 -3.11 2.11
CA THR A 85 -13.22 -2.03 1.85
C THR A 85 -14.62 -2.29 2.35
N SER A 86 -14.98 -3.55 2.62
CA SER A 86 -16.30 -3.89 3.13
C SER A 86 -16.30 -4.13 4.64
N GLY A 87 -15.13 -4.31 5.26
CA GLY A 87 -15.04 -4.66 6.67
C GLY A 87 -15.29 -6.14 6.95
N GLU A 88 -15.34 -6.98 5.91
CA GLU A 88 -15.78 -8.37 6.03
C GLU A 88 -14.61 -9.35 5.91
N ILE A 89 -14.57 -10.34 6.78
CA ILE A 89 -13.81 -11.57 6.59
C ILE A 89 -14.78 -12.60 6.01
N THR A 90 -14.48 -13.14 4.84
CA THR A 90 -15.36 -14.11 4.18
C THR A 90 -14.66 -15.46 4.04
N ILE A 91 -15.37 -16.51 4.46
CA ILE A 91 -14.96 -17.89 4.26
C ILE A 91 -15.78 -18.42 3.09
N LEU A 92 -15.11 -18.83 2.02
CA LEU A 92 -15.72 -19.37 0.81
C LEU A 92 -15.49 -20.89 0.76
N ASP A 93 -16.56 -21.64 0.55
CA ASP A 93 -16.53 -23.03 0.12
C ASP A 93 -16.27 -23.07 -1.40
N MET A 94 -15.22 -23.77 -1.82
CA MET A 94 -14.64 -23.76 -3.16
C MET A 94 -14.64 -25.18 -3.73
N ASP A 95 -15.21 -25.35 -4.93
CA ASP A 95 -15.07 -26.57 -5.72
C ASP A 95 -14.22 -26.25 -6.96
N LEU A 96 -12.92 -26.50 -6.85
CA LEU A 96 -11.93 -26.34 -7.92
C LEU A 96 -11.81 -27.60 -8.79
N GLY A 97 -12.50 -28.69 -8.44
CA GLY A 97 -12.47 -29.96 -9.18
C GLY A 97 -13.40 -29.98 -10.40
N VAL A 98 -14.24 -28.96 -10.56
CA VAL A 98 -15.20 -28.80 -11.66
C VAL A 98 -14.78 -27.65 -12.60
N ASN A 99 -15.26 -27.68 -13.84
CA ASN A 99 -15.01 -26.63 -14.83
C ASN A 99 -16.35 -26.11 -15.43
N PRO A 100 -16.69 -24.82 -15.23
CA PRO A 100 -15.91 -23.83 -14.47
C PRO A 100 -15.95 -24.10 -12.97
N ALA A 101 -14.84 -23.81 -12.27
CA ALA A 101 -14.75 -23.83 -10.82
C ALA A 101 -15.90 -23.04 -10.18
N THR A 102 -16.43 -23.53 -9.05
CA THR A 102 -17.55 -22.90 -8.35
C THR A 102 -17.19 -22.58 -6.91
N GLY A 103 -17.98 -21.71 -6.29
CA GLY A 103 -17.85 -21.47 -4.86
C GLY A 103 -19.05 -20.74 -4.29
N SER A 104 -19.16 -20.76 -2.97
CA SER A 104 -20.24 -20.13 -2.22
C SER A 104 -19.75 -19.60 -0.87
N ILE A 105 -20.45 -18.61 -0.32
CA ILE A 105 -20.11 -18.06 0.99
C ILE A 105 -20.52 -19.08 2.07
N ALA A 106 -19.54 -19.63 2.77
CA ALA A 106 -19.75 -20.46 3.95
C ALA A 106 -20.03 -19.60 5.18
N ALA A 107 -19.28 -18.50 5.34
CA ALA A 107 -19.51 -17.53 6.41
C ALA A 107 -19.06 -16.12 6.00
N THR A 108 -19.74 -15.11 6.55
CA THR A 108 -19.34 -13.70 6.51
C THR A 108 -19.25 -13.19 7.95
N LEU A 109 -18.06 -12.72 8.33
CA LEU A 109 -17.76 -12.20 9.65
C LEU A 109 -17.51 -10.68 9.49
N ASP A 110 -18.43 -9.88 10.04
CA ASP A 110 -18.41 -8.41 9.92
C ASP A 110 -17.59 -7.79 11.05
N GLU A 111 -16.49 -7.15 10.69
CA GLU A 111 -15.57 -6.43 11.59
C GLU A 111 -15.78 -4.91 11.52
N GLY A 112 -16.83 -4.44 10.84
CA GLY A 112 -17.17 -3.03 10.73
C GLY A 112 -16.05 -2.21 10.07
N ASP A 113 -15.54 -1.20 10.77
CA ASP A 113 -14.42 -0.39 10.29
C ASP A 113 -13.05 -0.96 10.66
N GLY A 114 -12.95 -2.20 11.14
CA GLY A 114 -11.68 -2.85 11.55
C GLY A 114 -10.62 -2.99 10.45
N GLU A 115 -11.01 -2.89 9.17
CA GLU A 115 -10.13 -2.99 7.98
C GLU A 115 -9.37 -4.34 7.91
N PRO A 116 -10.05 -5.47 7.60
CA PRO A 116 -9.38 -6.75 7.36
C PRO A 116 -8.37 -6.63 6.22
N PHE A 117 -7.08 -6.86 6.49
CA PHE A 117 -6.01 -6.50 5.55
C PHE A 117 -5.26 -7.69 4.94
N ALA A 118 -4.96 -8.70 5.76
CA ALA A 118 -4.29 -9.92 5.37
C ALA A 118 -4.67 -11.06 6.32
N ALA A 119 -4.63 -12.30 5.83
CA ALA A 119 -4.95 -13.50 6.58
C ALA A 119 -3.86 -14.58 6.41
N VAL A 120 -3.78 -15.50 7.37
CA VAL A 120 -2.99 -16.74 7.28
C VAL A 120 -3.78 -17.89 7.92
N ILE A 121 -3.65 -19.09 7.36
CA ILE A 121 -4.24 -20.32 7.92
C ILE A 121 -3.19 -21.06 8.75
N SER A 122 -3.61 -21.52 9.91
CA SER A 122 -2.82 -22.30 10.86
C SER A 122 -2.51 -23.70 10.32
N ASN A 123 -1.58 -24.40 10.97
CA ASN A 123 -1.15 -25.73 10.56
C ASN A 123 -2.17 -26.84 10.88
N ASP A 124 -3.16 -26.56 11.72
CA ASP A 124 -4.32 -27.44 11.88
C ASP A 124 -5.25 -27.42 10.65
N ASP A 125 -5.01 -26.48 9.72
CA ASP A 125 -5.80 -26.20 8.53
C ASP A 125 -7.26 -25.81 8.83
N ASP A 126 -7.60 -25.56 10.09
CA ASP A 126 -8.97 -25.32 10.56
C ASP A 126 -9.12 -24.03 11.38
N THR A 127 -7.99 -23.38 11.68
CA THR A 127 -7.90 -22.05 12.30
C THR A 127 -7.29 -21.05 11.31
N ALA A 128 -7.79 -19.81 11.28
CA ALA A 128 -7.14 -18.70 10.58
C ALA A 128 -6.89 -17.51 11.51
N PHE A 129 -5.91 -16.68 11.15
CA PHE A 129 -5.62 -15.40 11.80
C PHE A 129 -5.76 -14.29 10.77
N VAL A 130 -6.41 -13.19 11.15
CA VAL A 130 -6.65 -12.06 10.26
C VAL A 130 -6.20 -10.77 10.92
N VAL A 131 -5.44 -9.96 10.18
CA VAL A 131 -5.06 -8.60 10.56
C VAL A 131 -6.25 -7.68 10.38
N LEU A 132 -6.60 -6.95 11.43
CA LEU A 132 -7.53 -5.82 11.42
C LEU A 132 -6.71 -4.53 11.56
N ARG A 133 -6.42 -3.90 10.42
CA ARG A 133 -5.45 -2.82 10.33
C ARG A 133 -5.89 -1.54 11.04
N ASN A 134 -7.18 -1.19 10.95
CA ASN A 134 -7.68 0.02 11.58
C ASN A 134 -7.95 -0.19 13.08
N SER A 135 -8.38 -1.37 13.52
CA SER A 135 -8.55 -1.64 14.96
C SER A 135 -7.24 -1.97 15.68
N GLN A 136 -6.14 -2.19 14.95
CA GLN A 136 -4.82 -2.56 15.49
C GLN A 136 -4.86 -3.90 16.24
N GLU A 137 -5.47 -4.92 15.61
CA GLU A 137 -5.69 -6.23 16.23
C GLU A 137 -5.42 -7.38 15.27
N ILE A 138 -5.13 -8.55 15.83
CA ILE A 138 -5.34 -9.84 15.17
C ILE A 138 -6.60 -10.48 15.74
N VAL A 139 -7.44 -10.99 14.86
CA VAL A 139 -8.58 -11.85 15.20
C VAL A 139 -8.30 -13.29 14.78
N ARG A 140 -8.59 -14.23 15.67
CA ARG A 140 -8.57 -15.67 15.38
C ARG A 140 -9.94 -16.11 14.88
N ILE A 141 -9.97 -16.90 13.81
CA ILE A 141 -11.17 -17.55 13.27
C ILE A 141 -11.05 -19.05 13.52
N ASP A 142 -12.03 -19.61 14.21
CA ASP A 142 -12.09 -21.03 14.58
C ASP A 142 -13.08 -21.81 13.71
N ASP A 143 -12.85 -23.13 13.58
CA ASP A 143 -13.77 -24.11 12.99
C ASP A 143 -14.09 -23.81 11.51
N LEU A 144 -13.05 -23.59 10.69
CA LEU A 144 -13.17 -23.25 9.27
C LEU A 144 -13.99 -24.30 8.49
N HIS A 145 -13.77 -25.59 8.74
CA HIS A 145 -14.47 -26.70 8.07
C HIS A 145 -15.85 -27.00 8.68
N GLY A 146 -16.18 -26.41 9.83
CA GLY A 146 -17.47 -26.56 10.48
C GLY A 146 -18.31 -25.29 10.35
N THR A 147 -18.42 -24.54 11.44
CA THR A 147 -19.10 -23.26 11.52
C THR A 147 -18.08 -22.17 11.87
N PRO A 148 -17.51 -21.47 10.87
CA PRO A 148 -16.51 -20.45 11.12
C PRO A 148 -17.02 -19.39 12.10
N THR A 149 -16.25 -19.14 13.16
CA THR A 149 -16.59 -18.12 14.17
C THR A 149 -15.39 -17.30 14.57
N ILE A 150 -15.64 -16.05 14.97
CA ILE A 150 -14.62 -15.21 15.60
C ILE A 150 -14.33 -15.77 17.00
N GLY A 151 -13.08 -16.14 17.22
CA GLY A 151 -12.53 -16.55 18.51
C GLY A 151 -11.85 -15.39 19.23
N ASP A 152 -10.69 -15.69 19.83
CA ASP A 152 -9.91 -14.75 20.60
C ASP A 152 -9.30 -13.63 19.74
N ARG A 153 -9.04 -12.49 20.40
CA ARG A 153 -8.42 -11.30 19.81
C ARG A 153 -7.19 -10.89 20.59
N THR A 154 -6.26 -10.26 19.91
CA THR A 154 -5.13 -9.61 20.56
C THR A 154 -4.80 -8.29 19.88
N SER A 155 -4.45 -7.29 20.68
CA SER A 155 -3.99 -6.01 20.16
C SER A 155 -2.55 -6.14 19.68
N THR A 156 -2.25 -5.49 18.57
CA THR A 156 -0.89 -5.30 18.05
C THR A 156 -0.49 -3.84 18.21
N ASP A 157 0.71 -3.51 17.76
CA ASP A 157 1.13 -2.11 17.63
C ASP A 157 0.50 -1.47 16.37
N SER A 158 0.88 -0.23 16.11
CA SER A 158 0.23 0.64 15.12
C SER A 158 0.40 0.19 13.66
N GLU A 159 -0.74 0.23 12.95
CA GLU A 159 -0.91 -0.13 11.54
C GLU A 159 -0.39 -1.53 11.19
N PRO A 160 -0.95 -2.60 11.76
CA PRO A 160 -0.57 -3.96 11.38
C PRO A 160 -0.93 -4.19 9.90
N SER A 161 -0.05 -4.82 9.13
CA SER A 161 -0.19 -4.92 7.66
C SER A 161 0.01 -6.33 7.12
N GLY A 162 1.17 -6.94 7.38
CA GLY A 162 1.48 -8.31 7.00
C GLY A 162 1.50 -9.24 8.20
N LEU A 163 1.27 -10.53 7.96
CA LEU A 163 1.42 -11.58 8.96
C LEU A 163 2.01 -12.85 8.35
N ALA A 164 2.79 -13.58 9.14
CA ALA A 164 3.32 -14.89 8.79
C ALA A 164 3.28 -15.84 9.99
N ILE A 165 2.96 -17.12 9.76
CA ILE A 165 2.91 -18.16 10.80
C ILE A 165 4.16 -19.04 10.77
N SER A 166 4.68 -19.41 11.93
CA SER A 166 5.85 -20.29 12.03
C SER A 166 5.57 -21.73 11.58
N PRO A 167 6.59 -22.50 11.13
CA PRO A 167 6.38 -23.86 10.64
C PRO A 167 5.75 -24.84 11.63
N ASN A 168 5.94 -24.66 12.95
CA ASN A 168 5.19 -25.44 13.95
C ASN A 168 3.81 -24.87 14.29
N GLY A 169 3.49 -23.65 13.84
CA GLY A 169 2.19 -23.01 14.03
C GLY A 169 1.99 -22.34 15.39
N SER A 170 3.01 -22.33 16.26
CA SER A 170 2.92 -21.80 17.64
C SER A 170 3.12 -20.28 17.71
N LYS A 171 3.78 -19.69 16.71
CA LYS A 171 4.03 -18.24 16.66
C LYS A 171 3.44 -17.61 15.39
N LEU A 172 2.85 -16.43 15.57
CA LEU A 172 2.46 -15.53 14.49
C LEU A 172 3.32 -14.27 14.56
N TYR A 173 3.90 -13.86 13.44
CA TYR A 173 4.67 -12.64 13.30
C TYR A 173 3.86 -11.61 12.53
N VAL A 174 3.69 -10.40 13.06
CA VAL A 174 2.83 -9.36 12.49
C VAL A 174 3.63 -8.07 12.31
N THR A 175 3.68 -7.52 11.09
CA THR A 175 4.38 -6.27 10.80
C THR A 175 3.52 -5.06 11.17
N ASN A 176 4.05 -4.17 12.01
CA ASN A 176 3.39 -2.95 12.45
C ASN A 176 4.00 -1.75 11.71
N TRP A 177 3.39 -1.36 10.60
CA TRP A 177 3.90 -0.34 9.68
C TRP A 177 4.04 1.04 10.34
N GLY A 178 3.15 1.36 11.26
CA GLY A 178 3.07 2.66 11.93
C GLY A 178 4.06 2.79 13.06
N ALA A 179 4.34 1.68 13.75
CA ALA A 179 5.28 1.58 14.86
C ALA A 179 6.73 1.27 14.46
N GLY A 180 6.94 0.61 13.32
CA GLY A 180 8.27 0.17 12.91
C GLY A 180 8.73 -1.11 13.61
N THR A 181 7.80 -1.98 14.00
CA THR A 181 8.07 -3.19 14.79
C THR A 181 7.45 -4.44 14.16
N VAL A 182 7.81 -5.62 14.67
CA VAL A 182 7.10 -6.88 14.42
C VAL A 182 6.62 -7.47 15.74
N SER A 183 5.32 -7.64 15.92
CA SER A 183 4.78 -8.33 17.09
C SER A 183 4.83 -9.85 16.88
N VAL A 184 5.28 -10.56 17.90
CA VAL A 184 5.31 -12.03 17.96
C VAL A 184 4.20 -12.49 18.90
N ILE A 185 3.25 -13.26 18.38
CA ILE A 185 2.05 -13.70 19.10
C ILE A 185 2.09 -15.22 19.26
N ASP A 186 1.88 -15.71 20.48
CA ASP A 186 1.62 -17.12 20.73
C ASP A 186 0.21 -17.48 20.26
N THR A 187 0.08 -18.38 19.29
CA THR A 187 -1.20 -18.68 18.62
C THR A 187 -2.19 -19.44 19.49
N GLY A 188 -1.69 -20.14 20.53
CA GLY A 188 -2.52 -20.90 21.46
C GLY A 188 -3.18 -20.01 22.52
N THR A 189 -2.46 -19.01 23.00
CA THR A 189 -2.90 -18.08 24.06
C THR A 189 -3.34 -16.72 23.53
N MET A 190 -3.06 -16.43 22.27
CA MET A 190 -3.24 -15.12 21.64
C MET A 190 -2.52 -13.99 22.39
N ALA A 191 -1.45 -14.30 23.13
CA ALA A 191 -0.66 -13.30 23.83
C ALA A 191 0.49 -12.80 22.95
N VAL A 192 0.71 -11.49 22.91
CA VAL A 192 1.97 -10.93 22.39
C VAL A 192 3.10 -11.34 23.35
N VAL A 193 4.07 -12.10 22.85
CA VAL A 193 5.20 -12.65 23.62
C VAL A 193 6.52 -11.92 23.38
N ALA A 194 6.64 -11.21 22.27
CA ALA A 194 7.78 -10.33 21.96
C ALA A 194 7.38 -9.24 20.97
N ASP A 195 8.13 -8.14 20.97
CA ASP A 195 8.10 -7.10 19.95
C ASP A 195 9.51 -6.86 19.44
N ILE A 196 9.70 -7.05 18.14
CA ILE A 196 11.00 -6.93 17.46
C ILE A 196 11.11 -5.52 16.90
N ASP A 197 12.10 -4.76 17.39
CA ASP A 197 12.32 -3.37 16.99
C ASP A 197 13.17 -3.27 15.71
N LEU A 198 12.54 -2.89 14.61
CA LEU A 198 13.22 -2.67 13.33
C LEU A 198 13.75 -1.24 13.20
N ASN A 199 13.29 -0.31 14.03
CA ASN A 199 13.76 1.09 14.00
C ASN A 199 15.25 1.17 14.34
N GLN A 200 15.71 0.37 15.32
CA GLN A 200 17.13 0.31 15.67
C GLN A 200 17.96 -0.28 14.53
N ALA A 201 17.49 -1.36 13.91
CA ALA A 201 18.18 -1.97 12.78
C ALA A 201 18.34 -0.98 11.62
N LEU A 202 17.31 -0.17 11.35
CA LEU A 202 17.39 0.88 10.34
C LEU A 202 18.38 1.99 10.73
N ILE A 203 18.41 2.43 12.00
CA ILE A 203 19.44 3.40 12.48
C ILE A 203 20.85 2.84 12.27
N ASP A 204 21.08 1.57 12.57
CA ASP A 204 22.39 0.92 12.51
C ASP A 204 22.94 0.83 11.08
N THR A 205 22.09 0.96 10.05
CA THR A 205 22.53 1.10 8.65
C THR A 205 23.25 2.42 8.39
N GLY A 206 23.05 3.44 9.23
CA GLY A 206 23.61 4.78 9.08
C GLY A 206 22.82 5.72 8.16
N VAL A 207 21.62 5.33 7.70
CA VAL A 207 20.79 6.14 6.77
C VAL A 207 20.40 7.50 7.35
N PHE A 208 20.32 7.63 8.68
CA PHE A 208 20.02 8.88 9.38
C PHE A 208 21.28 9.67 9.83
N GLY A 209 22.47 9.19 9.47
CA GLY A 209 23.76 9.74 9.89
C GLY A 209 24.10 9.49 11.36
N ASP A 210 25.36 9.77 11.72
CA ASP A 210 25.93 9.45 13.04
C ASP A 210 25.26 10.19 14.23
N ALA A 211 24.46 11.23 13.96
CA ALA A 211 23.81 12.03 14.99
C ALA A 211 22.55 11.36 15.56
N VAL A 212 21.92 10.47 14.80
CA VAL A 212 20.69 9.77 15.23
C VAL A 212 21.09 8.42 15.80
N THR A 213 20.97 8.28 17.12
CA THR A 213 21.37 7.07 17.87
C THR A 213 20.24 6.49 18.74
N THR A 214 19.07 7.13 18.71
CA THR A 214 17.91 6.76 19.53
C THR A 214 16.74 6.44 18.63
N THR A 215 16.06 5.34 18.90
CA THR A 215 14.84 4.97 18.19
C THR A 215 13.68 5.90 18.54
N ARG A 216 12.76 6.03 17.59
CA ARG A 216 11.40 6.54 17.82
C ARG A 216 10.44 5.66 17.01
N PRO A 217 9.18 5.47 17.46
CA PRO A 217 8.20 4.74 16.69
C PRO A 217 8.02 5.30 15.27
N GLY A 218 7.90 4.40 14.29
CA GLY A 218 7.64 4.74 12.90
C GLY A 218 8.84 5.30 12.12
N LEU A 219 10.08 5.04 12.56
CA LEU A 219 11.27 5.27 11.70
C LEU A 219 11.32 4.23 10.58
N ALA A 220 11.18 2.95 10.93
CA ALA A 220 11.00 1.86 9.98
C ALA A 220 9.53 1.73 9.58
N ARG A 221 9.28 1.22 8.37
CA ARG A 221 7.94 0.98 7.80
C ARG A 221 7.82 -0.47 7.32
N PRO A 222 7.81 -1.46 8.23
CA PRO A 222 7.66 -2.85 7.85
C PRO A 222 6.31 -3.09 7.19
N TYR A 223 6.28 -3.85 6.10
CA TYR A 223 5.04 -4.08 5.34
C TYR A 223 4.80 -5.56 5.05
N ALA A 224 5.48 -6.15 4.05
CA ALA A 224 5.34 -7.57 3.77
C ALA A 224 6.25 -8.40 4.66
N ILE A 225 5.82 -9.63 4.97
CA ILE A 225 6.55 -10.57 5.80
C ILE A 225 6.47 -11.97 5.22
N ALA A 226 7.59 -12.68 5.25
CA ALA A 226 7.68 -14.09 4.88
C ALA A 226 8.61 -14.83 5.84
N ILE A 227 8.32 -16.11 6.09
CA ILE A 227 9.14 -16.97 6.94
C ILE A 227 9.55 -18.22 6.17
N THR A 228 10.83 -18.58 6.27
CA THR A 228 11.35 -19.82 5.67
C THR A 228 10.73 -21.04 6.33
N ASN A 229 10.72 -22.14 5.61
CA ASN A 229 10.32 -23.44 6.13
C ASN A 229 11.20 -24.49 5.44
N ASN A 230 12.04 -25.16 6.21
CA ASN A 230 12.96 -26.19 5.70
C ASN A 230 12.27 -27.56 5.52
N GLY A 231 10.97 -27.64 5.82
CA GLY A 231 10.14 -28.84 5.73
C GLY A 231 9.95 -29.59 7.04
N ASP A 232 10.42 -29.07 8.17
CA ASP A 232 10.18 -29.62 9.51
C ASP A 232 9.40 -28.64 10.41
N THR A 233 9.28 -28.97 11.70
CA THR A 233 8.55 -28.17 12.71
C THR A 233 9.50 -27.48 13.70
N ASN A 234 10.78 -27.41 13.39
CA ASN A 234 11.78 -26.83 14.26
C ASN A 234 11.96 -25.34 13.94
N ASP A 235 11.10 -24.51 14.54
CA ASP A 235 11.13 -23.04 14.51
C ASP A 235 12.47 -22.36 14.91
N ALA A 236 13.55 -23.09 15.20
CA ALA A 236 14.83 -22.52 15.60
C ALA A 236 15.83 -22.38 14.45
N ASP A 237 15.47 -22.78 13.22
CA ASP A 237 16.35 -22.65 12.05
C ASP A 237 15.74 -21.81 10.92
N GLU A 238 14.61 -21.18 11.21
CA GLU A 238 13.89 -20.32 10.30
C GLU A 238 14.33 -18.87 10.40
N THR A 239 14.25 -18.23 9.24
CA THR A 239 14.48 -16.81 9.09
C THR A 239 13.20 -16.14 8.64
N VAL A 240 12.84 -15.09 9.36
CA VAL A 240 11.79 -14.15 8.95
C VAL A 240 12.43 -13.05 8.12
N TYR A 241 11.77 -12.69 7.02
CA TYR A 241 12.12 -11.57 6.16
C TYR A 241 10.99 -10.55 6.14
N VAL A 242 11.32 -9.27 6.27
CA VAL A 242 10.35 -8.16 6.31
C VAL A 242 10.78 -7.06 5.36
N THR A 243 9.88 -6.59 4.50
CA THR A 243 10.19 -5.45 3.61
C THR A 243 10.11 -4.12 4.37
N GLU A 244 11.13 -3.27 4.20
CA GLU A 244 10.99 -1.84 4.49
C GLU A 244 10.21 -1.22 3.33
N PHE A 245 9.02 -0.68 3.62
CA PHE A 245 8.14 -0.20 2.55
C PHE A 245 8.78 0.91 1.75
N PHE A 246 9.38 1.91 2.41
CA PHE A 246 9.94 3.08 1.73
C PHE A 246 11.44 2.98 1.43
N GLY A 247 11.84 3.48 0.27
CA GLY A 247 13.25 3.68 -0.05
C GLY A 247 13.90 4.69 0.90
N GLN A 248 15.13 4.41 1.30
CA GLN A 248 15.91 5.19 2.29
C GLN A 248 17.16 5.76 1.62
N ASP A 249 17.67 6.87 2.15
CA ASP A 249 18.88 7.49 1.62
C ASP A 249 20.09 6.57 1.76
N ILE A 250 20.96 6.55 0.76
CA ILE A 250 22.21 5.78 0.82
C ILE A 250 23.18 6.51 1.78
N PRO A 251 23.68 5.84 2.84
CA PRO A 251 24.57 6.44 3.81
C PRO A 251 25.80 7.10 3.16
N GLY A 252 26.11 8.33 3.57
CA GLY A 252 27.26 9.08 3.06
C GLY A 252 27.09 9.69 1.67
N LEU A 253 25.94 9.50 1.01
CA LEU A 253 25.56 10.18 -0.25
C LEU A 253 24.55 11.32 -0.03
N VAL A 254 24.47 11.83 1.21
CA VAL A 254 23.65 12.99 1.56
C VAL A 254 24.22 14.23 0.88
N TYR A 255 23.40 14.94 0.13
CA TYR A 255 23.76 16.17 -0.58
C TYR A 255 24.36 17.21 0.39
N ASP A 256 25.64 17.56 0.19
CA ASP A 256 26.29 18.69 0.86
C ASP A 256 26.12 19.95 0.02
N ALA A 257 25.06 20.70 0.33
CA ALA A 257 24.74 21.98 -0.29
C ALA A 257 25.86 23.04 -0.22
N VAL A 258 26.90 22.83 0.60
CA VAL A 258 28.01 23.76 0.79
C VAL A 258 29.17 23.46 -0.16
N THR A 259 29.39 22.19 -0.56
CA THR A 259 30.51 21.80 -1.43
C THR A 259 30.13 21.70 -2.91
N ASP A 260 28.86 21.41 -3.21
CA ASP A 260 28.31 21.36 -4.57
C ASP A 260 27.47 22.61 -4.85
N ALA A 261 28.03 23.79 -4.56
CA ALA A 261 27.42 25.07 -4.89
C ALA A 261 28.10 25.69 -6.13
N ASP A 262 27.27 26.22 -7.03
CA ASP A 262 27.69 27.03 -8.17
C ASP A 262 28.53 28.24 -7.74
N ALA A 263 29.10 28.93 -8.72
CA ALA A 263 29.93 30.11 -8.49
C ALA A 263 29.20 31.26 -7.74
N ASP A 264 27.87 31.20 -7.62
CA ASP A 264 27.01 32.17 -6.92
C ASP A 264 26.56 31.68 -5.52
N GLY A 265 27.01 30.50 -5.08
CA GLY A 265 26.69 29.93 -3.76
C GLY A 265 25.30 29.29 -3.68
N LYS A 266 24.71 28.92 -4.82
CA LYS A 266 23.48 28.11 -4.90
C LYS A 266 23.85 26.66 -5.21
N PRO A 267 23.07 25.65 -4.76
CA PRO A 267 23.18 24.29 -5.25
C PRO A 267 23.47 24.23 -6.76
N ASP A 268 24.57 23.60 -7.17
CA ASP A 268 25.05 23.61 -8.57
C ASP A 268 24.10 22.86 -9.51
N ASP A 269 23.21 22.01 -9.01
CA ASP A 269 22.17 21.40 -9.83
C ASP A 269 21.04 20.79 -8.98
N ASP A 270 19.86 20.72 -9.58
CA ASP A 270 18.73 19.89 -9.16
C ASP A 270 19.06 18.37 -9.24
N ASP A 271 20.32 18.00 -9.54
CA ASP A 271 20.83 16.66 -9.86
C ASP A 271 20.77 15.65 -8.73
N TYR A 272 20.63 16.11 -7.50
CA TYR A 272 20.85 15.27 -6.32
C TYR A 272 19.60 15.01 -5.47
N PHE A 273 18.44 15.59 -5.82
CA PHE A 273 17.21 15.38 -5.03
C PHE A 273 16.61 14.00 -5.27
N ASP A 274 16.51 13.22 -4.19
CA ASP A 274 15.86 11.90 -4.15
C ASP A 274 16.37 10.93 -5.24
N VAL A 275 17.63 11.04 -5.68
CA VAL A 275 18.25 10.08 -6.63
C VAL A 275 19.17 9.07 -5.94
N ASN A 276 19.55 9.30 -4.68
CA ASN A 276 20.50 8.49 -3.90
C ASN A 276 19.78 7.64 -2.85
N LYS A 277 18.77 6.87 -3.26
CA LYS A 277 18.02 5.99 -2.36
C LYS A 277 18.25 4.51 -2.68
N GLN A 278 18.01 3.67 -1.68
CA GLN A 278 18.07 2.22 -1.75
C GLN A 278 16.91 1.61 -0.95
N GLY A 279 16.52 0.39 -1.28
CA GLY A 279 15.54 -0.37 -0.49
C GLY A 279 16.20 -1.14 0.65
N PHE A 280 15.38 -1.66 1.56
CA PHE A 280 15.83 -2.55 2.62
C PHE A 280 14.89 -3.74 2.81
N VAL A 281 15.48 -4.88 3.14
CA VAL A 281 14.79 -6.04 3.70
C VAL A 281 15.42 -6.34 5.05
N TYR A 282 14.62 -6.42 6.10
CA TYR A 282 15.05 -6.90 7.41
C TYR A 282 15.02 -8.42 7.41
N HIS A 283 15.93 -9.04 8.14
CA HIS A 283 15.87 -10.47 8.42
C HIS A 283 16.21 -10.75 9.89
N PHE A 284 15.61 -11.76 10.47
CA PHE A 284 15.99 -12.25 11.80
C PHE A 284 15.68 -13.74 11.92
N ASP A 285 16.53 -14.41 12.67
CA ASP A 285 16.35 -15.81 13.05
C ASP A 285 15.33 -15.92 14.18
N THR A 286 14.46 -16.92 14.13
CA THR A 286 13.34 -17.09 15.07
C THR A 286 13.72 -17.62 16.45
N ASP A 287 14.97 -18.10 16.64
CA ASP A 287 15.54 -18.45 17.94
C ASP A 287 16.18 -17.23 18.62
N THR A 288 17.00 -16.48 17.87
CA THR A 288 17.77 -15.36 18.44
C THR A 288 17.10 -14.00 18.37
N GLU A 289 16.13 -13.82 17.47
CA GLU A 289 15.41 -12.58 17.17
C GLU A 289 16.35 -11.38 16.88
N THR A 290 17.59 -11.65 16.49
CA THR A 290 18.58 -10.62 16.17
C THR A 290 18.35 -10.12 14.75
N VAL A 291 18.06 -8.83 14.62
CA VAL A 291 17.72 -8.20 13.34
C VAL A 291 18.98 -7.84 12.55
N GLY A 292 19.04 -8.30 11.32
CA GLY A 292 19.97 -7.84 10.29
C GLY A 292 19.22 -7.12 9.16
N THR A 293 19.98 -6.44 8.30
CA THR A 293 19.44 -5.67 7.16
C THR A 293 20.14 -6.06 5.87
N ILE A 294 19.36 -6.20 4.80
CA ILE A 294 19.80 -6.44 3.43
C ILE A 294 19.47 -5.20 2.63
N ALA A 295 20.49 -4.48 2.16
CA ALA A 295 20.30 -3.35 1.26
C ALA A 295 19.92 -3.85 -0.14
N ILE A 296 18.94 -3.20 -0.77
CA ILE A 296 18.51 -3.44 -2.14
C ILE A 296 18.96 -2.26 -2.99
N ALA A 297 19.91 -2.48 -3.88
CA ALA A 297 20.57 -1.41 -4.62
C ALA A 297 19.63 -0.75 -5.64
N PRO A 298 19.88 0.54 -5.98
CA PRO A 298 19.25 1.16 -7.13
C PRO A 298 19.66 0.48 -8.44
N ILE A 299 18.71 0.39 -9.37
CA ILE A 299 18.94 -0.11 -10.72
C ILE A 299 19.52 1.04 -11.55
N ALA A 300 20.76 0.88 -12.01
CA ALA A 300 21.46 1.92 -12.78
C ALA A 300 20.91 2.09 -14.21
N ASP A 301 20.41 1.01 -14.82
CA ASP A 301 19.90 1.00 -16.19
C ASP A 301 18.55 0.30 -16.23
N THR A 302 17.49 1.09 -16.39
CA THR A 302 16.12 0.60 -16.50
C THR A 302 15.77 0.07 -17.88
N GLY A 303 16.68 0.19 -18.84
CA GLY A 303 16.47 -0.09 -20.25
C GLY A 303 15.79 1.06 -21.02
N PHE A 304 15.68 2.24 -20.41
CA PHE A 304 15.13 3.46 -21.01
C PHE A 304 16.13 4.62 -20.89
N ASP A 305 16.25 5.46 -21.92
CA ASP A 305 17.27 6.53 -21.99
C ASP A 305 16.79 7.90 -21.43
N SER A 306 17.66 8.60 -20.69
CA SER A 306 17.49 9.96 -20.16
C SER A 306 17.43 11.05 -21.24
N THR A 307 16.92 12.23 -20.86
CA THR A 307 16.89 13.46 -21.69
C THR A 307 18.26 14.04 -22.00
N ASP A 308 19.31 13.55 -21.33
CA ASP A 308 20.63 14.19 -21.40
C ASP A 308 21.17 14.18 -22.82
N ILE A 309 22.08 15.11 -23.13
CA ILE A 309 22.73 15.16 -24.43
C ILE A 309 24.23 14.96 -24.21
N PRO A 310 24.78 13.77 -24.51
CA PRO A 310 24.11 12.60 -25.14
C PRO A 310 23.20 11.83 -24.17
N PRO A 311 22.17 11.10 -24.67
CA PRO A 311 21.29 10.29 -23.83
C PRO A 311 22.09 9.26 -23.04
N THR A 312 21.73 9.09 -21.77
CA THR A 312 22.34 8.08 -20.89
C THR A 312 21.26 7.16 -20.32
N PRO A 313 21.57 5.91 -19.94
CA PRO A 313 20.57 5.06 -19.31
C PRO A 313 19.96 5.71 -18.07
N ALA A 314 18.64 5.71 -17.97
CA ALA A 314 17.93 6.20 -16.79
C ALA A 314 17.93 5.12 -15.71
N GLY A 315 18.28 5.50 -14.49
CA GLY A 315 18.19 4.64 -13.31
C GLY A 315 16.87 4.80 -12.55
N CYS A 316 16.66 3.91 -11.59
CA CYS A 316 15.58 4.01 -10.60
C CYS A 316 16.02 3.39 -9.27
N PHE A 317 15.45 3.86 -8.16
CA PHE A 317 15.70 3.29 -6.84
C PHE A 317 14.45 2.55 -6.30
N PRO A 318 14.62 1.49 -5.49
CA PRO A 318 13.49 0.82 -4.82
C PRO A 318 12.80 1.79 -3.87
N ASN A 319 11.49 2.01 -4.03
CA ASN A 319 10.77 3.00 -3.21
C ASN A 319 9.54 2.46 -2.49
N GLN A 320 8.74 1.56 -3.07
CA GLN A 320 7.57 0.97 -2.40
C GLN A 320 7.66 -0.55 -2.50
N LEU A 321 8.15 -1.22 -1.46
CA LEU A 321 8.36 -2.69 -1.43
C LEU A 321 7.11 -3.39 -0.88
N TYR A 322 6.25 -3.85 -1.79
CA TYR A 322 4.89 -4.32 -1.50
C TYR A 322 4.78 -5.78 -1.04
N GLY A 323 5.40 -6.71 -1.77
CA GLY A 323 5.19 -8.14 -1.58
C GLY A 323 6.48 -8.86 -1.26
N ALA A 324 6.38 -9.99 -0.55
CA ALA A 324 7.50 -10.85 -0.17
C ALA A 324 7.07 -12.31 -0.34
N ALA A 325 7.71 -13.06 -1.24
CA ALA A 325 7.42 -14.47 -1.44
C ALA A 325 8.69 -15.29 -1.52
N LEU A 326 8.71 -16.43 -0.85
CA LEU A 326 9.84 -17.34 -0.80
C LEU A 326 9.66 -18.45 -1.84
N SER A 327 10.70 -18.71 -2.61
CA SER A 327 10.73 -19.85 -3.53
C SER A 327 12.18 -20.23 -3.86
N ASN A 328 12.49 -21.54 -3.79
CA ASN A 328 13.79 -22.11 -4.19
C ASN A 328 15.02 -21.38 -3.58
N GLY A 329 14.99 -21.12 -2.28
CA GLY A 329 16.10 -20.46 -1.56
C GLY A 329 16.23 -18.96 -1.86
N ARG A 330 15.24 -18.34 -2.50
CA ARG A 330 15.19 -16.92 -2.78
C ARG A 330 13.97 -16.28 -2.15
N LEU A 331 14.13 -15.03 -1.77
CA LEU A 331 13.05 -14.11 -1.47
C LEU A 331 12.84 -13.20 -2.67
N TYR A 332 11.61 -13.18 -3.17
CA TYR A 332 11.15 -12.33 -4.25
C TYR A 332 10.37 -11.16 -3.67
N VAL A 333 10.83 -9.94 -3.94
CA VAL A 333 10.22 -8.72 -3.43
C VAL A 333 9.62 -7.93 -4.59
N THR A 334 8.30 -7.82 -4.62
CA THR A 334 7.63 -6.97 -5.61
C THR A 334 7.65 -5.53 -5.15
N ALA A 335 7.96 -4.60 -6.05
CA ALA A 335 8.12 -3.20 -5.68
C ALA A 335 7.78 -2.22 -6.80
N MET A 336 7.50 -0.97 -6.42
CA MET A 336 7.59 0.18 -7.31
C MET A 336 8.93 0.88 -7.10
N CYS A 337 9.71 0.99 -8.17
CA CYS A 337 10.88 1.84 -8.22
C CYS A 337 10.52 3.25 -8.67
N ALA A 338 11.21 4.23 -8.09
CA ALA A 338 11.08 5.62 -8.46
C ALA A 338 12.25 6.07 -9.33
N SER A 339 11.93 6.75 -10.42
CA SER A 339 12.87 7.50 -11.26
C SER A 339 12.36 8.94 -11.32
N PRO A 340 12.68 9.79 -10.33
CA PRO A 340 12.02 11.08 -10.15
C PRO A 340 12.12 12.00 -11.37
N ARG A 341 13.28 11.94 -12.04
CA ARG A 341 13.55 12.65 -13.30
C ARG A 341 12.96 11.90 -14.49
N GLY A 342 13.00 10.57 -14.45
CA GLY A 342 12.54 9.71 -15.52
C GLY A 342 13.39 9.84 -16.78
N PRO A 343 13.12 9.01 -17.80
CA PRO A 343 13.76 9.07 -19.11
C PRO A 343 13.19 10.20 -20.00
N ALA A 344 13.75 10.39 -21.20
CA ALA A 344 13.79 11.63 -21.98
C ALA A 344 12.46 12.36 -22.32
N ASP A 345 11.30 11.71 -22.24
CA ASP A 345 10.09 12.23 -22.91
C ASP A 345 9.10 12.95 -21.99
N LEU A 346 9.46 13.30 -20.75
CA LEU A 346 8.53 13.86 -19.74
C LEU A 346 7.22 13.05 -19.60
N ASN A 347 7.24 11.78 -20.00
CA ASN A 347 6.07 10.92 -19.99
C ASN A 347 6.14 10.01 -18.75
N PHE A 348 5.07 10.04 -17.95
CA PHE A 348 4.91 9.33 -16.68
C PHE A 348 5.12 7.82 -16.80
N LYS A 349 5.09 7.28 -18.03
CA LYS A 349 5.43 5.88 -18.37
C LYS A 349 6.58 5.29 -17.55
N GLN A 350 7.58 6.11 -17.27
CA GLN A 350 8.86 5.62 -16.80
C GLN A 350 9.32 6.33 -15.53
N LYS A 351 8.46 7.13 -14.89
CA LYS A 351 8.80 7.76 -13.61
C LYS A 351 8.59 6.79 -12.44
N VAL A 352 7.58 5.93 -12.55
CA VAL A 352 7.34 4.84 -11.61
C VAL A 352 7.45 3.51 -12.35
N MET A 353 8.24 2.57 -11.83
CA MET A 353 8.54 1.32 -12.52
C MET A 353 8.29 0.11 -11.62
N PRO A 354 7.30 -0.73 -11.93
CA PRO A 354 7.18 -2.07 -11.37
C PRO A 354 8.47 -2.87 -11.48
N THR A 355 8.87 -3.49 -10.39
CA THR A 355 10.12 -4.26 -10.26
C THR A 355 9.92 -5.52 -9.45
N LEU A 356 10.77 -6.51 -9.70
CA LEU A 356 10.91 -7.72 -8.91
C LEU A 356 12.37 -7.81 -8.44
N PHE A 357 12.61 -7.56 -7.16
CA PHE A 357 13.92 -7.71 -6.53
C PHE A 357 14.09 -9.12 -5.98
N VAL A 358 15.34 -9.58 -5.93
CA VAL A 358 15.66 -10.94 -5.49
C VAL A 358 16.74 -10.90 -4.42
N VAL A 359 16.52 -11.65 -3.34
CA VAL A 359 17.44 -11.83 -2.23
C VAL A 359 17.76 -13.31 -2.06
N ASP A 360 19.04 -13.63 -1.90
CA ASP A 360 19.50 -14.95 -1.48
C ASP A 360 19.23 -15.15 0.01
N THR A 361 18.44 -16.18 0.33
CA THR A 361 18.07 -16.49 1.72
C THR A 361 19.15 -17.24 2.49
N VAL A 362 20.17 -17.76 1.80
CA VAL A 362 21.31 -18.43 2.44
C VAL A 362 22.37 -17.41 2.83
N GLY A 363 22.71 -16.51 1.91
CA GLY A 363 23.70 -15.45 2.13
C GLY A 363 23.16 -14.19 2.80
N ASN A 364 21.83 -14.03 2.89
CA ASN A 364 21.19 -12.78 3.31
C ASN A 364 21.71 -11.56 2.53
N ALA A 365 21.72 -11.69 1.19
CA ALA A 365 22.27 -10.69 0.29
C ALA A 365 21.42 -10.53 -0.97
N GLU A 366 21.35 -9.32 -1.50
CA GLU A 366 20.70 -9.06 -2.78
C GLU A 366 21.39 -9.81 -3.94
N LEU A 367 20.58 -10.41 -4.80
CA LEU A 367 20.98 -10.96 -6.09
C LEU A 367 20.63 -9.97 -7.21
N ALA A 368 21.35 -8.84 -7.28
CA ALA A 368 21.02 -7.73 -8.16
C ALA A 368 20.90 -8.14 -9.65
N SER A 369 21.70 -9.11 -10.12
CA SER A 369 21.64 -9.60 -11.51
C SER A 369 20.37 -10.41 -11.84
N GLU A 370 19.63 -10.86 -10.83
CA GLU A 370 18.37 -11.60 -11.00
C GLU A 370 17.13 -10.69 -10.87
N SER A 371 17.33 -9.42 -10.51
CA SER A 371 16.24 -8.45 -10.37
C SER A 371 15.73 -7.96 -11.73
N LEU A 372 14.42 -7.71 -11.83
CA LEU A 372 13.74 -7.40 -13.09
C LEU A 372 13.06 -6.03 -13.05
N VAL A 373 13.25 -5.23 -14.10
CA VAL A 373 12.40 -4.08 -14.40
C VAL A 373 11.22 -4.57 -15.23
N LEU A 374 10.08 -4.82 -14.57
CA LEU A 374 8.96 -5.54 -15.18
C LEU A 374 8.36 -4.79 -16.37
N THR A 375 8.32 -3.45 -16.34
CA THR A 375 7.88 -2.64 -17.50
C THR A 375 8.75 -2.88 -18.72
N LYS A 376 10.08 -2.91 -18.55
CA LYS A 376 11.02 -3.16 -19.64
C LYS A 376 10.89 -4.58 -20.19
N VAL A 377 10.78 -5.56 -19.29
CA VAL A 377 10.61 -6.97 -19.67
C VAL A 377 9.34 -7.17 -20.51
N TRP A 378 8.21 -6.57 -20.11
CA TRP A 378 6.97 -6.65 -20.88
C TRP A 378 7.02 -5.86 -22.18
N GLU A 379 7.64 -4.68 -22.19
CA GLU A 379 7.84 -3.90 -23.42
C GLU A 379 8.62 -4.70 -24.47
N ASP A 380 9.69 -5.39 -24.06
CA ASP A 380 10.47 -6.27 -24.94
C ASP A 380 9.66 -7.47 -25.44
N ALA A 381 8.84 -8.07 -24.58
CA ALA A 381 7.96 -9.17 -24.95
C ALA A 381 6.92 -8.73 -26.01
N TYR A 382 6.24 -7.60 -25.78
CA TYR A 382 5.29 -7.03 -26.75
C TYR A 382 5.94 -6.69 -28.08
N ASN A 383 7.13 -6.11 -28.06
CA ASN A 383 7.87 -5.78 -29.27
C ASN A 383 8.31 -7.04 -30.03
N THR A 384 8.67 -8.10 -29.32
CA THR A 384 9.02 -9.40 -29.90
C THR A 384 7.82 -10.08 -30.56
N GLU A 385 6.64 -10.01 -29.93
CA GLU A 385 5.38 -10.53 -30.49
C GLU A 385 4.81 -9.64 -31.62
N GLY A 386 5.28 -8.40 -31.75
CA GLY A 386 4.74 -7.43 -32.69
C GLY A 386 3.38 -6.88 -32.29
N THR A 387 3.07 -6.90 -30.98
CA THR A 387 1.82 -6.37 -30.43
C THR A 387 1.79 -4.84 -30.62
N PRO A 388 0.73 -4.27 -31.23
CA PRO A 388 0.62 -2.83 -31.45
C PRO A 388 0.75 -2.02 -30.15
N ASP A 389 1.29 -0.80 -30.22
CA ASP A 389 1.30 0.13 -29.09
C ASP A 389 -0.08 0.79 -28.92
N ASP A 390 -1.05 -0.01 -28.46
CA ASP A 390 -2.42 0.40 -28.14
C ASP A 390 -2.95 -0.33 -26.89
N ALA A 391 -4.26 -0.27 -26.63
CA ALA A 391 -4.89 -0.86 -25.45
C ALA A 391 -4.78 -2.40 -25.38
N SER A 392 -4.22 -3.07 -26.39
CA SER A 392 -3.88 -4.50 -26.36
C SER A 392 -2.65 -4.81 -25.50
N ARG A 393 -1.81 -3.82 -25.19
CA ARG A 393 -0.72 -3.94 -24.21
C ARG A 393 -1.21 -3.69 -22.79
N ARG A 394 -0.60 -4.38 -21.82
CA ARG A 394 -0.83 -4.23 -20.38
C ARG A 394 0.50 -4.35 -19.63
N PHE A 395 0.77 -3.44 -18.71
CA PHE A 395 1.97 -3.48 -17.86
C PHE A 395 1.61 -3.79 -16.41
N PRO A 396 2.51 -4.42 -15.64
CA PRO A 396 2.23 -4.89 -14.28
C PRO A 396 2.30 -3.76 -13.24
N LEU A 397 1.46 -2.73 -13.37
CA LEU A 397 1.43 -1.58 -12.47
C LEU A 397 1.03 -1.96 -11.05
N ILE A 398 1.84 -1.52 -10.08
CA ILE A 398 1.66 -1.77 -8.64
C ILE A 398 1.56 -3.29 -8.38
N PRO A 399 2.68 -4.02 -8.54
CA PRO A 399 2.72 -5.45 -8.30
C PRO A 399 2.67 -5.70 -6.79
N ASN A 400 1.48 -5.87 -6.23
CA ASN A 400 1.28 -5.86 -4.77
C ASN A 400 1.34 -7.24 -4.10
N ALA A 401 1.26 -8.31 -4.88
CA ALA A 401 1.46 -9.67 -4.40
C ALA A 401 2.06 -10.55 -5.50
N ILE A 402 2.76 -11.60 -5.09
CA ILE A 402 3.28 -12.65 -5.96
C ILE A 402 3.14 -14.00 -5.25
N ALA A 403 2.73 -15.02 -6.00
CA ALA A 403 2.68 -16.40 -5.52
C ALA A 403 3.31 -17.34 -6.55
N PHE A 404 3.95 -18.41 -6.07
CA PHE A 404 4.61 -19.41 -6.90
C PHE A 404 3.79 -20.69 -6.97
N VAL A 405 3.81 -21.36 -8.13
CA VAL A 405 3.32 -22.75 -8.24
C VAL A 405 4.21 -23.63 -7.37
N GLY A 406 3.58 -24.45 -6.51
CA GLY A 406 4.21 -25.13 -5.37
C GLY A 406 5.66 -25.59 -5.56
N THR A 407 6.44 -25.39 -4.50
CA THR A 407 7.90 -25.55 -4.33
C THR A 407 8.52 -26.91 -4.72
N ASN A 408 7.75 -27.84 -5.28
CA ASN A 408 8.16 -29.23 -5.57
C ASN A 408 8.28 -29.57 -7.08
N ALA A 409 7.93 -28.68 -8.01
CA ALA A 409 7.85 -29.02 -9.44
C ALA A 409 9.09 -28.70 -10.29
N GLY A 410 10.17 -28.15 -9.71
CA GLY A 410 11.40 -27.80 -10.45
C GLY A 410 11.23 -26.67 -11.49
N ALA A 411 10.04 -26.07 -11.58
CA ALA A 411 9.75 -24.84 -12.31
C ALA A 411 9.47 -23.72 -11.30
N ASN A 412 10.09 -22.56 -11.47
CA ASN A 412 9.91 -21.42 -10.58
C ASN A 412 9.01 -20.38 -11.24
N ILE A 413 7.74 -20.74 -11.39
CA ILE A 413 6.74 -19.91 -12.06
C ILE A 413 6.02 -19.05 -11.03
N GLY A 414 6.20 -17.74 -11.13
CA GLY A 414 5.54 -16.74 -10.30
C GLY A 414 4.36 -16.10 -11.01
N TYR A 415 3.30 -15.81 -10.25
CA TYR A 415 2.13 -15.07 -10.69
C TYR A 415 1.96 -13.84 -9.82
N LEU A 416 1.97 -12.66 -10.44
CA LEU A 416 1.91 -11.38 -9.75
C LEU A 416 0.61 -10.64 -10.07
N THR A 417 -0.08 -10.17 -9.03
CA THR A 417 -1.24 -9.28 -9.17
C THR A 417 -0.78 -7.87 -9.45
N ALA A 418 -1.39 -7.21 -10.43
CA ALA A 418 -1.13 -5.81 -10.72
C ALA A 418 -2.35 -4.99 -10.32
N TYR A 419 -2.28 -4.37 -9.14
CA TYR A 419 -3.38 -3.61 -8.53
C TYR A 419 -3.87 -2.50 -9.47
N GLY A 420 -2.93 -1.84 -10.15
CA GLY A 420 -3.22 -0.77 -11.10
C GLY A 420 -3.69 -1.22 -12.48
N SER A 421 -3.70 -2.53 -12.79
CA SER A 421 -3.89 -3.01 -14.17
C SER A 421 -5.06 -3.97 -14.36
N ASP A 422 -5.83 -4.28 -13.31
CA ASP A 422 -6.95 -5.24 -13.37
C ASP A 422 -6.51 -6.59 -14.00
N ALA A 423 -5.28 -7.04 -13.70
CA ALA A 423 -4.64 -8.17 -14.39
C ALA A 423 -3.69 -8.98 -13.47
N VAL A 424 -3.44 -10.23 -13.87
CA VAL A 424 -2.35 -11.07 -13.32
C VAL A 424 -1.32 -11.35 -14.40
N PHE A 425 -0.06 -11.31 -14.01
CA PHE A 425 1.09 -11.49 -14.90
C PHE A 425 1.91 -12.70 -14.47
N ARG A 426 2.48 -13.41 -15.46
CA ARG A 426 3.29 -14.61 -15.24
C ARG A 426 4.76 -14.30 -15.49
N VAL A 427 5.63 -14.73 -14.57
CA VAL A 427 7.08 -14.77 -14.73
C VAL A 427 7.56 -16.22 -14.65
N ASP A 428 8.30 -16.67 -15.65
CA ASP A 428 8.98 -17.97 -15.65
C ASP A 428 10.45 -17.76 -15.31
N ILE A 429 10.85 -18.20 -14.12
CA ILE A 429 12.21 -18.06 -13.64
C ILE A 429 12.84 -19.46 -13.66
N ASP A 430 14.08 -19.56 -14.15
CA ASP A 430 14.84 -20.80 -14.07
C ASP A 430 15.19 -21.09 -12.61
N ALA A 431 14.72 -22.23 -12.08
CA ALA A 431 14.88 -22.55 -10.66
C ALA A 431 16.35 -22.72 -10.24
N ALA A 432 17.22 -23.13 -11.17
CA ALA A 432 18.64 -23.35 -10.87
C ALA A 432 19.45 -22.06 -10.90
N SER A 433 19.27 -21.24 -11.92
CA SER A 433 20.06 -20.04 -12.17
C SER A 433 19.43 -18.76 -11.63
N GLY A 434 18.13 -18.75 -11.35
CA GLY A 434 17.39 -17.57 -10.90
C GLY A 434 17.11 -16.54 -12.00
N PHE A 435 17.56 -16.77 -13.23
CA PHE A 435 17.32 -15.87 -14.35
C PHE A 435 15.94 -16.08 -14.97
N LEU A 436 15.39 -14.99 -15.49
CA LEU A 436 14.15 -15.01 -16.26
C LEU A 436 14.30 -15.84 -17.54
N ASN A 437 13.43 -16.83 -17.74
CA ASN A 437 13.27 -17.57 -18.99
C ASN A 437 12.34 -16.82 -19.95
N GLU A 438 11.14 -16.49 -19.50
CA GLU A 438 10.10 -15.82 -20.28
C GLU A 438 9.08 -15.12 -19.37
N VAL A 439 8.26 -14.26 -19.97
CA VAL A 439 7.07 -13.68 -19.34
C VAL A 439 5.82 -14.01 -20.13
N GLY A 440 4.69 -14.07 -19.42
CA GLY A 440 3.44 -14.54 -20.02
C GLY A 440 3.45 -16.03 -20.37
N GLY A 441 2.48 -16.45 -21.15
CA GLY A 441 2.36 -17.79 -21.75
C GLY A 441 2.24 -17.71 -23.26
N SER A 442 2.16 -18.88 -23.92
CA SER A 442 2.10 -19.01 -25.39
C SER A 442 0.95 -18.20 -26.01
N GLY A 443 1.22 -16.95 -26.38
CA GLY A 443 0.31 -16.00 -27.02
C GLY A 443 -0.53 -15.13 -26.08
N GLN A 444 -0.25 -15.15 -24.77
CA GLN A 444 -0.94 -14.30 -23.77
C GLN A 444 0.06 -13.76 -22.76
N LEU A 445 0.32 -12.45 -22.82
CA LEU A 445 1.29 -11.79 -21.94
C LEU A 445 0.72 -11.40 -20.57
N PHE A 446 -0.59 -11.51 -20.38
CA PHE A 446 -1.27 -11.25 -19.10
C PHE A 446 -2.64 -11.93 -19.08
N MET A 447 -3.16 -12.17 -17.88
CA MET A 447 -4.52 -12.64 -17.63
C MET A 447 -5.41 -11.43 -17.33
N ASP A 448 -6.34 -11.14 -18.23
CA ASP A 448 -7.28 -10.02 -18.10
C ASP A 448 -8.42 -10.38 -17.13
N LEU A 449 -8.42 -9.78 -15.94
CA LEU A 449 -9.52 -9.96 -14.97
C LEU A 449 -10.74 -9.13 -15.35
N GLY A 450 -10.53 -8.03 -16.09
CA GLY A 450 -11.55 -7.10 -16.55
C GLY A 450 -12.43 -7.67 -17.68
N GLY A 451 -11.90 -8.61 -18.47
CA GLY A 451 -12.58 -9.22 -19.62
C GLY A 451 -13.58 -10.33 -19.28
N ALA A 452 -13.68 -10.74 -18.02
CA ALA A 452 -14.60 -11.79 -17.58
C ALA A 452 -16.08 -11.34 -17.64
N ALA A 453 -17.02 -12.29 -17.70
CA ALA A 453 -18.46 -12.00 -17.69
C ALA A 453 -18.89 -11.21 -16.44
N THR A 454 -18.24 -11.48 -15.31
CA THR A 454 -18.26 -10.64 -14.11
C THR A 454 -16.81 -10.21 -13.85
N PRO A 455 -16.44 -8.95 -14.13
CA PRO A 455 -15.06 -8.49 -14.05
C PRO A 455 -14.48 -8.57 -12.62
N GLY A 456 -13.18 -8.85 -12.52
CA GLY A 456 -12.36 -8.55 -11.34
C GLY A 456 -11.63 -7.22 -11.53
N LYS A 457 -11.65 -6.35 -10.51
CA LYS A 457 -10.99 -5.03 -10.56
C LYS A 457 -10.24 -4.73 -9.26
N LEU A 458 -9.06 -4.11 -9.38
CA LEU A 458 -8.12 -3.85 -8.29
C LEU A 458 -7.71 -5.13 -7.53
N PRO A 459 -6.96 -6.05 -8.17
CA PRO A 459 -6.54 -7.29 -7.52
C PRO A 459 -5.48 -7.03 -6.44
N TYR A 460 -5.66 -7.58 -5.22
CA TYR A 460 -4.76 -7.30 -4.09
C TYR A 460 -4.30 -8.48 -3.22
N GLY A 461 -4.38 -9.67 -3.78
CA GLY A 461 -3.83 -10.88 -3.18
C GLY A 461 -4.00 -12.02 -4.14
N ILE A 462 -3.10 -12.99 -4.08
CA ILE A 462 -3.15 -14.19 -4.91
C ILE A 462 -2.74 -15.40 -4.08
N TRP A 463 -3.46 -16.49 -4.27
CA TRP A 463 -3.08 -17.79 -3.74
C TRP A 463 -3.07 -18.81 -4.88
N VAL A 464 -1.98 -19.56 -5.00
CA VAL A 464 -1.81 -20.59 -6.04
C VAL A 464 -2.04 -21.96 -5.40
N THR A 465 -2.86 -22.78 -6.05
CA THR A 465 -3.22 -24.12 -5.56
C THR A 465 -2.30 -25.19 -6.14
N ALA A 466 -2.27 -26.36 -5.51
CA ALA A 466 -1.60 -27.53 -6.08
C ALA A 466 -2.25 -28.01 -7.40
N SER A 467 -3.53 -27.66 -7.63
CA SER A 467 -4.34 -28.08 -8.77
C SER A 467 -4.12 -27.25 -10.05
N SER A 468 -3.09 -26.41 -10.09
CA SER A 468 -2.84 -25.47 -11.21
C SER A 468 -3.94 -24.42 -11.39
N ASN A 469 -4.63 -24.06 -10.31
CA ASN A 469 -5.49 -22.87 -10.25
C ASN A 469 -4.80 -21.78 -9.44
N ALA A 470 -5.24 -20.55 -9.61
CA ALA A 470 -5.00 -19.49 -8.64
C ALA A 470 -6.30 -18.78 -8.30
N VAL A 471 -6.39 -18.25 -7.08
CA VAL A 471 -7.49 -17.39 -6.66
C VAL A 471 -6.97 -15.99 -6.37
N VAL A 472 -7.71 -14.97 -6.80
CA VAL A 472 -7.32 -13.57 -6.73
C VAL A 472 -8.46 -12.75 -6.14
N VAL A 473 -8.20 -12.04 -5.05
CA VAL A 473 -9.20 -11.14 -4.45
C VAL A 473 -9.19 -9.78 -5.16
N ASN A 474 -10.36 -9.28 -5.50
CA ASN A 474 -10.55 -8.00 -6.19
C ASN A 474 -11.32 -7.02 -5.32
N GLU A 475 -10.72 -5.87 -5.05
CA GLU A 475 -11.20 -4.94 -4.03
C GLU A 475 -12.41 -4.11 -4.47
N ASN A 476 -12.38 -3.61 -5.70
CA ASN A 476 -13.45 -2.74 -6.21
C ASN A 476 -14.71 -3.53 -6.55
N THR A 477 -14.55 -4.73 -7.11
CA THR A 477 -15.67 -5.61 -7.51
C THR A 477 -16.18 -6.51 -6.40
N ARG A 478 -15.47 -6.58 -5.26
CA ARG A 478 -15.84 -7.39 -4.09
C ARG A 478 -16.09 -8.87 -4.45
N ASN A 479 -15.19 -9.39 -5.28
CA ASN A 479 -15.24 -10.77 -5.76
C ASN A 479 -13.85 -11.43 -5.76
N LEU A 480 -13.86 -12.75 -5.75
CA LEU A 480 -12.71 -13.61 -5.95
C LEU A 480 -12.72 -14.11 -7.40
N THR A 481 -11.63 -13.91 -8.13
CA THR A 481 -11.43 -14.50 -9.47
C THR A 481 -10.67 -15.81 -9.34
N VAL A 482 -11.17 -16.86 -9.99
CA VAL A 482 -10.46 -18.13 -10.16
C VAL A 482 -9.80 -18.14 -11.54
N LEU A 483 -8.51 -18.44 -11.56
CA LEU A 483 -7.67 -18.53 -12.75
C LEU A 483 -7.32 -19.99 -13.04
N ASP A 484 -7.42 -20.40 -14.29
CA ASP A 484 -6.82 -21.64 -14.79
C ASP A 484 -5.41 -21.31 -15.28
N LEU A 485 -4.38 -21.81 -14.58
CA LEU A 485 -2.98 -21.49 -14.88
C LEU A 485 -2.44 -22.24 -16.10
N ASN A 486 -3.10 -23.34 -16.51
CA ASN A 486 -2.76 -24.05 -17.74
C ASN A 486 -3.26 -23.30 -18.97
N LEU A 487 -4.48 -22.76 -18.88
CA LEU A 487 -5.08 -21.93 -19.94
C LEU A 487 -4.61 -20.48 -19.90
N GLN A 488 -4.03 -20.03 -18.79
CA GLN A 488 -3.70 -18.63 -18.49
C GLN A 488 -4.90 -17.71 -18.71
N ALA A 489 -6.04 -18.09 -18.15
CA ALA A 489 -7.29 -17.36 -18.34
C ALA A 489 -8.14 -17.34 -17.07
N VAL A 490 -9.04 -16.36 -17.01
CA VAL A 490 -10.11 -16.36 -16.02
C VAL A 490 -11.05 -17.54 -16.28
N GLU A 491 -11.21 -18.39 -15.28
CA GLU A 491 -12.12 -19.53 -15.31
C GLU A 491 -13.51 -19.14 -14.80
N SER A 492 -13.56 -18.53 -13.60
CA SER A 492 -14.80 -18.10 -12.97
C SER A 492 -14.57 -16.96 -11.97
N THR A 493 -15.67 -16.41 -11.45
CA THR A 493 -15.65 -15.37 -10.43
C THR A 493 -16.75 -15.63 -9.40
N ILE A 494 -16.42 -15.46 -8.13
CA ILE A 494 -17.27 -15.78 -6.98
C ILE A 494 -17.38 -14.53 -6.11
N ALA A 495 -18.56 -14.19 -5.60
CA ALA A 495 -18.70 -13.04 -4.69
C ALA A 495 -17.89 -13.29 -3.40
N SER A 496 -17.12 -12.29 -2.96
CA SER A 496 -16.28 -12.41 -1.76
C SER A 496 -16.69 -11.46 -0.64
N ALA A 497 -17.56 -10.50 -0.92
CA ALA A 497 -18.05 -9.51 0.03
C ALA A 497 -19.42 -8.98 -0.41
N THR A 498 -20.11 -8.29 0.51
CA THR A 498 -21.36 -7.59 0.21
C THR A 498 -21.11 -6.55 -0.87
N ALA A 499 -21.83 -6.63 -1.99
CA ALA A 499 -21.71 -5.66 -3.07
C ALA A 499 -22.06 -4.24 -2.59
N VAL A 500 -21.44 -3.22 -3.19
CA VAL A 500 -21.82 -1.83 -2.93
C VAL A 500 -23.29 -1.63 -3.32
N ASP A 501 -24.10 -1.05 -2.43
CA ASP A 501 -25.52 -0.82 -2.69
C ASP A 501 -25.67 0.12 -3.89
N PRO A 502 -26.25 -0.34 -5.02
CA PRO A 502 -26.40 0.48 -6.21
C PRO A 502 -27.36 1.67 -6.01
N LEU A 503 -28.12 1.70 -4.91
CA LEU A 503 -28.98 2.83 -4.53
C LEU A 503 -28.23 3.87 -3.68
N ASP A 504 -27.10 3.52 -3.07
CA ASP A 504 -26.20 4.46 -2.40
C ASP A 504 -25.18 5.01 -3.40
N LEU A 505 -25.62 6.03 -4.14
CA LEU A 505 -24.80 6.66 -5.19
C LEU A 505 -23.47 7.20 -4.66
N ASN A 506 -23.42 7.67 -3.40
CA ASN A 506 -22.17 8.15 -2.81
C ASN A 506 -21.19 7.00 -2.57
N ALA A 507 -21.67 5.85 -2.07
CA ALA A 507 -20.84 4.66 -1.89
C ALA A 507 -20.34 4.11 -3.24
N VAL A 508 -21.19 4.12 -4.27
CA VAL A 508 -20.81 3.74 -5.64
C VAL A 508 -19.74 4.67 -6.18
N ASP A 509 -19.96 5.99 -6.10
CA ASP A 509 -19.02 7.00 -6.62
C ASP A 509 -17.70 7.00 -5.85
N THR A 510 -17.72 6.75 -4.54
CA THR A 510 -16.51 6.58 -3.72
C THR A 510 -15.71 5.34 -4.15
N ASN A 511 -16.39 4.20 -4.38
CA ASN A 511 -15.75 2.96 -4.80
C ASN A 511 -15.15 3.05 -6.21
N GLU A 512 -15.86 3.71 -7.15
CA GLU A 512 -15.31 3.99 -8.48
C GLU A 512 -14.23 5.06 -8.44
N GLY A 513 -14.30 6.04 -7.52
CA GLY A 513 -13.27 7.04 -7.28
C GLY A 513 -11.95 6.44 -6.84
N ARG A 514 -12.01 5.46 -5.92
CA ARG A 514 -10.85 4.65 -5.55
C ARG A 514 -10.28 3.91 -6.74
N ARG A 515 -11.13 3.20 -7.49
CA ARG A 515 -10.66 2.48 -8.68
C ARG A 515 -10.03 3.41 -9.67
N PHE A 516 -10.65 4.57 -9.91
CA PHE A 516 -10.08 5.56 -10.77
C PHE A 516 -8.71 5.92 -10.21
N PHE A 517 -8.57 6.42 -8.98
CA PHE A 517 -7.28 6.76 -8.33
C PHE A 517 -6.15 5.74 -8.53
N VAL A 518 -6.47 4.45 -8.39
CA VAL A 518 -5.51 3.35 -8.43
C VAL A 518 -5.16 2.91 -9.85
N THR A 519 -6.11 2.92 -10.77
CA THR A 519 -5.96 2.20 -12.03
C THR A 519 -5.11 2.95 -13.05
N GLY A 520 -4.07 2.32 -13.59
CA GLY A 520 -3.38 2.74 -14.81
C GLY A 520 -4.11 2.31 -16.09
N MET A 521 -5.31 1.77 -15.98
CA MET A 521 -6.19 1.46 -17.12
C MET A 521 -7.04 2.65 -17.53
N GLY A 522 -7.11 3.64 -16.63
CA GLY A 522 -7.92 4.82 -16.74
C GLY A 522 -7.36 5.82 -17.74
N ARG A 523 -8.11 6.90 -17.89
CA ARG A 523 -7.86 7.91 -18.92
C ARG A 523 -6.60 8.74 -18.69
N TRP A 524 -5.85 8.57 -17.62
CA TRP A 524 -4.54 9.23 -17.46
C TRP A 524 -3.37 8.40 -17.96
N SER A 525 -3.48 7.08 -18.10
CA SER A 525 -2.36 6.29 -18.61
C SER A 525 -2.35 6.33 -20.13
N LEU A 526 -1.15 6.43 -20.73
CA LEU A 526 -1.03 6.30 -22.18
C LEU A 526 -1.69 5.01 -22.66
N ASN A 527 -2.56 5.13 -23.65
CA ASN A 527 -3.28 4.04 -24.31
C ASN A 527 -4.05 3.12 -23.33
N GLY A 528 -4.27 3.58 -22.08
CA GLY A 528 -4.83 2.77 -20.99
C GLY A 528 -3.98 1.56 -20.61
N GLN A 529 -2.68 1.51 -20.90
CA GLN A 529 -1.88 0.28 -20.82
C GLN A 529 -1.42 -0.12 -19.39
N GLY A 530 -1.70 0.65 -18.35
CA GLY A 530 -1.16 0.39 -17.01
C GLY A 530 0.25 0.93 -16.83
N TRP A 531 0.58 2.10 -17.37
CA TRP A 531 1.91 2.70 -17.23
C TRP A 531 2.10 3.42 -15.89
N GLY A 532 1.03 3.98 -15.34
CA GLY A 532 1.06 4.68 -14.06
C GLY A 532 -0.32 5.17 -13.64
N SER A 533 -0.46 5.51 -12.36
CA SER A 533 -1.66 6.05 -11.72
C SER A 533 -1.30 6.96 -10.55
N CYS A 534 -2.29 7.59 -9.91
CA CYS A 534 -2.07 8.41 -8.70
C CYS A 534 -1.44 7.57 -7.58
N GLU A 535 -1.92 6.34 -7.40
CA GLU A 535 -1.42 5.36 -6.41
C GLU A 535 0.08 5.09 -6.54
N GLY A 536 0.66 5.18 -7.74
CA GLY A 536 2.10 4.96 -7.95
C GLY A 536 3.00 5.93 -7.20
N CYS A 537 2.53 7.15 -6.91
CA CYS A 537 3.23 8.13 -6.07
C CYS A 537 2.53 8.34 -4.71
N HIS A 538 1.24 8.01 -4.66
CA HIS A 538 0.41 8.14 -3.48
C HIS A 538 -0.09 6.77 -2.99
N PRO A 539 0.79 5.90 -2.45
CA PRO A 539 0.39 4.57 -2.01
C PRO A 539 -0.67 4.68 -0.92
N HIS A 540 -1.81 4.02 -1.10
CA HIS A 540 -3.01 4.15 -0.25
C HIS A 540 -3.51 5.61 -0.09
N ALA A 541 -3.33 6.42 -1.13
CA ALA A 541 -3.53 7.87 -1.13
C ALA A 541 -2.65 8.65 -0.11
N LEU A 542 -1.62 8.03 0.46
CA LEU A 542 -0.64 8.72 1.31
C LEU A 542 0.48 9.32 0.46
N THR A 543 1.64 9.59 1.06
CA THR A 543 2.82 10.09 0.35
C THR A 543 3.90 9.02 0.25
N ASP A 544 4.53 8.92 -0.92
CA ASP A 544 5.81 8.22 -1.09
C ASP A 544 7.02 9.05 -0.65
N ASN A 545 6.80 10.31 -0.28
CA ASN A 545 7.79 11.29 0.16
C ASN A 545 8.92 11.55 -0.86
N VAL A 546 8.69 11.25 -2.14
CA VAL A 546 9.64 11.47 -3.23
C VAL A 546 9.44 12.85 -3.87
N THR A 547 10.54 13.52 -4.20
CA THR A 547 10.58 14.77 -4.94
C THR A 547 10.59 14.50 -6.44
N TRP A 548 9.42 14.64 -7.05
CA TRP A 548 9.22 14.38 -8.48
C TRP A 548 9.51 15.62 -9.34
N PHE A 549 10.18 15.40 -10.47
CA PHE A 549 10.52 16.47 -11.42
C PHE A 549 9.49 16.57 -12.54
N PHE A 550 8.72 17.66 -12.53
CA PHE A 550 7.75 18.00 -13.56
C PHE A 550 8.13 19.30 -14.27
N GLY A 551 7.47 19.65 -15.38
CA GLY A 551 7.75 20.87 -16.13
C GLY A 551 7.64 22.18 -15.32
N ASN A 552 6.87 22.16 -14.23
CA ASN A 552 6.73 23.29 -13.30
C ASN A 552 7.72 23.24 -12.12
N GLY A 553 8.80 22.46 -12.22
CA GLY A 553 9.83 22.27 -11.19
C GLY A 553 9.58 21.10 -10.24
N PRO A 554 10.60 20.71 -9.44
CA PRO A 554 10.52 19.62 -8.48
C PRO A 554 9.49 19.89 -7.38
N ARG A 555 8.72 18.86 -7.02
CA ARG A 555 7.80 18.89 -5.87
C ARG A 555 7.79 17.54 -5.17
N GLN A 556 7.93 17.58 -3.85
CA GLN A 556 7.70 16.42 -3.02
C GLN A 556 6.21 16.06 -3.00
N THR A 557 5.90 14.78 -3.15
CA THR A 557 4.53 14.25 -2.99
C THR A 557 3.97 14.66 -1.61
N THR A 558 2.76 15.19 -1.58
CA THR A 558 2.03 15.44 -0.32
C THR A 558 1.02 14.34 -0.08
N SER A 559 0.84 13.96 1.17
CA SER A 559 -0.09 12.91 1.58
C SER A 559 -1.55 13.39 1.48
N LEU A 560 -2.52 12.58 1.02
CA LEU A 560 -3.90 13.03 0.76
C LEU A 560 -4.88 12.76 1.92
N GLU A 561 -4.45 12.23 3.05
CA GLU A 561 -5.23 12.24 4.28
C GLU A 561 -5.55 13.68 4.71
N ALA A 562 -6.67 13.83 5.41
CA ALA A 562 -7.16 15.14 5.86
C ALA A 562 -7.29 16.17 4.74
N THR A 563 -7.43 15.72 3.49
CA THR A 563 -7.75 16.59 2.35
C THR A 563 -9.07 17.32 2.59
N HIS A 564 -10.01 16.61 3.22
CA HIS A 564 -11.26 17.17 3.74
C HIS A 564 -11.24 17.18 5.27
N GLY A 565 -11.56 18.33 5.86
CA GLY A 565 -11.75 18.49 7.30
C GLY A 565 -13.10 17.97 7.78
N PRO A 566 -13.32 17.87 9.10
CA PRO A 566 -14.59 17.38 9.68
C PRO A 566 -15.82 18.21 9.31
N GLY A 567 -15.64 19.48 8.94
CA GLY A 567 -16.71 20.35 8.44
C GLY A 567 -16.92 20.28 6.93
N GLY A 568 -16.18 19.42 6.22
CA GLY A 568 -16.19 19.30 4.76
C GLY A 568 -15.30 20.33 4.05
N GLU A 569 -14.48 21.09 4.79
CA GLU A 569 -13.54 22.04 4.20
C GLU A 569 -12.42 21.30 3.46
N HIS A 570 -12.09 21.77 2.26
CA HIS A 570 -11.00 21.21 1.46
C HIS A 570 -9.69 22.00 1.68
N ARG A 571 -8.56 21.29 1.87
CA ARG A 571 -7.24 21.90 1.99
C ARG A 571 -6.63 22.24 0.62
N LEU A 572 -5.57 23.03 0.61
CA LEU A 572 -4.77 23.25 -0.60
C LEU A 572 -3.95 21.98 -0.93
N LEU A 573 -3.95 21.56 -2.20
CA LEU A 573 -3.48 20.23 -2.63
C LEU A 573 -2.01 20.16 -3.04
N ASN A 574 -1.25 21.27 -2.94
CA ASN A 574 0.19 21.25 -3.19
C ASN A 574 0.96 22.32 -2.42
N TRP A 575 2.28 22.16 -2.35
CA TRP A 575 3.21 23.03 -1.61
C TRP A 575 3.14 24.51 -2.00
N THR A 576 2.91 24.80 -3.28
CA THR A 576 2.87 26.17 -3.81
C THR A 576 1.46 26.75 -3.87
N ALA A 577 0.45 26.02 -3.39
CA ALA A 577 -0.96 26.37 -3.46
C ALA A 577 -1.44 26.77 -4.87
N ILE A 578 -0.86 26.18 -5.93
CA ILE A 578 -1.29 26.43 -7.32
C ILE A 578 -2.40 25.49 -7.78
N PHE A 579 -2.66 24.42 -7.01
CA PHE A 579 -3.77 23.50 -7.20
C PHE A 579 -4.66 23.57 -5.96
N ASP A 580 -5.87 24.08 -6.11
CA ASP A 580 -6.85 24.22 -5.02
C ASP A 580 -8.03 23.25 -5.12
N GLU A 581 -8.07 22.45 -6.20
CA GLU A 581 -9.04 21.38 -6.42
C GLU A 581 -8.43 20.15 -7.11
N MET A 582 -9.02 18.97 -6.91
CA MET A 582 -8.51 17.72 -7.50
C MET A 582 -8.46 17.78 -9.04
N ALA A 583 -9.38 18.53 -9.65
CA ALA A 583 -9.45 18.68 -11.10
C ALA A 583 -8.27 19.46 -11.71
N ASP A 584 -7.52 20.24 -10.91
CA ASP A 584 -6.33 20.95 -11.40
C ASP A 584 -5.18 20.03 -11.80
N PHE A 585 -5.21 18.77 -11.35
CA PHE A 585 -4.27 17.74 -11.76
C PHE A 585 -4.53 17.20 -13.19
N GLU A 586 -5.56 17.69 -13.90
CA GLU A 586 -5.80 17.39 -15.31
C GLU A 586 -4.58 17.68 -16.21
N GLY A 587 -3.81 18.73 -15.88
CA GLY A 587 -2.56 19.02 -16.57
C GLY A 587 -1.54 17.90 -16.44
N ASN A 588 -1.43 17.29 -15.26
CA ASN A 588 -0.52 16.17 -14.99
C ASN A 588 -0.96 14.93 -15.76
N THR A 589 -2.24 14.59 -15.75
CA THR A 589 -2.75 13.39 -16.44
C THR A 589 -2.56 13.45 -17.96
N ARG A 590 -2.74 14.62 -18.58
CA ARG A 590 -2.58 14.81 -20.04
C ARG A 590 -1.13 15.00 -20.45
N GLY A 591 -0.42 15.87 -19.75
CA GLY A 591 0.90 16.37 -20.14
C GLY A 591 2.07 15.56 -19.61
N GLN A 592 1.86 14.82 -18.51
CA GLN A 592 2.85 13.89 -17.98
C GLN A 592 2.40 12.46 -18.24
N SER A 593 1.20 12.05 -17.87
CA SER A 593 0.82 10.63 -17.95
C SER A 593 0.46 10.09 -19.34
N GLY A 594 0.29 10.99 -20.31
CA GLY A 594 0.08 10.65 -21.70
C GLY A 594 -1.32 10.09 -22.01
N GLY A 595 -2.20 9.97 -21.01
CA GLY A 595 -3.58 9.58 -21.21
C GLY A 595 -4.45 10.69 -21.81
N VAL A 596 -5.71 10.34 -22.11
CA VAL A 596 -6.73 11.23 -22.70
C VAL A 596 -7.23 12.34 -21.75
N GLY A 597 -7.06 12.19 -20.43
CA GLY A 597 -7.54 13.13 -19.40
C GLY A 597 -8.95 12.84 -18.88
N ALA A 598 -9.35 13.50 -17.80
CA ALA A 598 -10.66 13.35 -17.18
C ALA A 598 -11.65 14.48 -17.46
N ILE A 599 -11.25 15.51 -18.25
CA ILE A 599 -12.11 16.63 -18.65
C ILE A 599 -12.30 16.65 -20.17
N VAL A 600 -13.56 16.48 -20.63
CA VAL A 600 -13.93 16.35 -22.04
C VAL A 600 -15.16 17.20 -22.39
N TRP A 601 -15.29 17.61 -23.66
CA TRP A 601 -16.47 18.34 -24.13
C TRP A 601 -17.57 17.40 -24.63
N GLU A 602 -17.22 16.18 -25.04
CA GLU A 602 -18.14 15.12 -25.43
C GLU A 602 -17.81 13.83 -24.66
N ASN A 603 -18.77 13.28 -23.92
CA ASN A 603 -18.60 12.01 -23.20
C ASN A 603 -19.12 10.85 -24.06
N VAL A 604 -18.41 10.55 -25.16
CA VAL A 604 -18.72 9.43 -26.05
C VAL A 604 -17.68 8.33 -25.84
N ALA A 605 -18.13 7.13 -25.47
CA ALA A 605 -17.25 5.99 -25.28
C ALA A 605 -16.88 5.32 -26.63
N PRO A 606 -15.60 5.01 -26.90
CA PRO A 606 -14.44 5.32 -26.05
C PRO A 606 -14.00 6.78 -26.19
N ILE A 607 -13.74 7.43 -25.05
CA ILE A 607 -13.21 8.79 -25.00
C ILE A 607 -11.81 8.79 -25.64
N SER A 608 -11.55 9.80 -26.46
CA SER A 608 -10.32 9.96 -27.24
C SER A 608 -9.66 11.32 -27.01
N ASN A 609 -8.49 11.52 -27.62
CA ASN A 609 -7.80 12.81 -27.59
C ASN A 609 -8.57 13.94 -28.29
N ASP A 610 -9.49 13.61 -29.21
CA ASP A 610 -10.33 14.57 -29.94
C ASP A 610 -11.45 15.15 -29.06
N ASP A 611 -11.78 14.49 -27.96
CA ASP A 611 -12.86 14.88 -27.05
C ASP A 611 -12.40 15.87 -25.96
N ARG A 612 -11.11 16.25 -25.95
CA ARG A 612 -10.51 17.11 -24.93
C ARG A 612 -10.94 18.58 -25.03
N ILE A 613 -11.00 19.23 -23.86
CA ILE A 613 -11.07 20.69 -23.73
C ILE A 613 -9.66 21.25 -23.51
N ILE A 614 -9.23 22.20 -24.33
CA ILE A 614 -7.93 22.87 -24.21
C ILE A 614 -8.07 24.10 -23.32
N THR A 615 -7.41 24.07 -22.17
CA THR A 615 -7.47 25.09 -21.10
C THR A 615 -6.15 25.82 -20.87
N ASP A 616 -5.06 25.36 -21.49
CA ASP A 616 -3.67 25.61 -21.06
C ASP A 616 -2.76 26.18 -22.18
N THR A 617 -3.32 26.92 -23.13
CA THR A 617 -2.66 27.46 -24.35
C THR A 617 -2.17 26.42 -25.36
N SER A 618 -2.33 25.12 -25.12
CA SER A 618 -1.82 24.09 -26.03
C SER A 618 -2.43 24.20 -27.45
N VAL A 619 -1.68 23.74 -28.46
CA VAL A 619 -2.12 23.83 -29.87
C VAL A 619 -3.24 22.81 -30.09
N GLN A 620 -4.37 23.27 -30.60
CA GLN A 620 -5.49 22.40 -30.95
C GLN A 620 -5.09 21.41 -32.04
N THR A 621 -5.29 20.12 -31.75
CA THR A 621 -5.11 19.02 -32.69
C THR A 621 -6.43 18.30 -32.89
N GLY A 622 -6.79 18.02 -34.15
CA GLY A 622 -8.03 17.29 -34.44
C GLY A 622 -9.30 18.07 -34.05
N ASN A 623 -10.27 17.39 -33.44
CA ASN A 623 -11.61 17.94 -33.16
C ASN A 623 -11.76 18.55 -31.74
N GLN A 624 -10.66 18.73 -31.02
CA GLN A 624 -10.65 19.30 -29.66
C GLN A 624 -11.34 20.66 -29.60
N ILE A 625 -11.92 21.02 -28.45
CA ILE A 625 -12.50 22.34 -28.23
C ILE A 625 -11.56 23.19 -27.37
N LYS A 626 -11.34 24.44 -27.77
CA LYS A 626 -10.56 25.42 -27.01
C LYS A 626 -11.48 26.39 -26.27
N THR A 627 -11.15 26.69 -25.01
CA THR A 627 -11.84 27.75 -24.26
C THR A 627 -11.64 29.11 -24.92
N LEU A 628 -12.61 30.02 -24.79
CA LEU A 628 -12.51 31.38 -25.35
C LEU A 628 -11.37 32.18 -24.69
N ASP A 629 -11.24 32.04 -23.37
CA ASP A 629 -10.19 32.64 -22.56
C ASP A 629 -9.26 31.57 -21.99
N LEU A 630 -8.00 31.93 -21.76
CA LEU A 630 -7.05 31.05 -21.09
C LEU A 630 -7.46 30.87 -19.62
N GLN A 631 -7.50 29.62 -19.12
CA GLN A 631 -7.64 29.41 -17.69
C GLN A 631 -6.31 29.80 -17.00
N ALA A 632 -6.33 30.90 -16.26
CA ALA A 632 -5.16 31.50 -15.66
C ALA A 632 -5.05 31.17 -14.16
N GLY A 633 -4.34 30.07 -13.84
CA GLY A 633 -3.97 29.69 -12.48
C GLY A 633 -5.16 29.53 -11.53
N LEU A 634 -4.96 29.88 -10.26
CA LEU A 634 -5.87 29.78 -9.09
C LEU A 634 -7.28 30.39 -9.25
N ASN A 635 -7.66 30.83 -10.45
CA ASN A 635 -8.96 31.43 -10.72
C ASN A 635 -9.58 31.07 -12.07
N GLY A 636 -9.23 29.91 -12.63
CA GLY A 636 -10.07 29.24 -13.62
C GLY A 636 -10.32 27.84 -13.13
N SER A 637 -11.35 27.66 -12.29
CA SER A 637 -11.59 26.32 -11.75
C SER A 637 -11.94 25.37 -12.90
N HIS A 638 -11.22 24.27 -12.99
CA HIS A 638 -11.68 23.11 -13.72
C HIS A 638 -13.06 22.66 -13.19
N PHE A 639 -13.38 22.91 -11.92
CA PHE A 639 -14.72 22.73 -11.34
C PHE A 639 -15.82 23.57 -12.00
N GLU A 640 -15.57 24.82 -12.40
CA GLU A 640 -16.53 25.63 -13.18
C GLU A 640 -16.62 25.10 -14.62
N VAL A 641 -15.53 24.66 -15.24
CA VAL A 641 -15.57 23.98 -16.55
C VAL A 641 -16.40 22.70 -16.48
N ILE A 642 -16.26 21.97 -15.38
CA ILE A 642 -17.02 20.76 -15.06
C ILE A 642 -18.51 21.14 -14.87
N ASN A 643 -18.85 22.02 -13.94
CA ASN A 643 -20.24 22.23 -13.54
C ASN A 643 -21.04 23.20 -14.43
N GLU A 644 -20.39 24.20 -15.01
CA GLU A 644 -21.04 25.27 -15.77
C GLU A 644 -20.83 25.13 -17.30
N GLY A 645 -19.89 24.29 -17.73
CA GLY A 645 -19.53 24.08 -19.12
C GLY A 645 -18.58 25.15 -19.66
N VAL A 646 -18.22 25.06 -20.95
CA VAL A 646 -17.25 25.98 -21.58
C VAL A 646 -17.96 27.20 -22.20
N GLU A 647 -17.62 28.40 -21.73
CA GLU A 647 -18.13 29.66 -22.28
C GLU A 647 -17.77 29.80 -23.77
N GLY A 648 -18.76 30.14 -24.61
CA GLY A 648 -18.60 30.22 -26.08
C GLY A 648 -19.14 29.03 -26.87
N ILE A 649 -19.50 27.93 -26.20
CA ILE A 649 -20.26 26.83 -26.80
C ILE A 649 -21.75 27.17 -26.67
N SER A 650 -22.40 27.49 -27.78
CA SER A 650 -23.82 27.83 -27.78
C SER A 650 -24.69 26.62 -27.43
N LEU A 651 -25.19 26.59 -26.19
CA LEU A 651 -26.14 25.61 -25.60
C LEU A 651 -27.51 25.53 -26.33
N THR A 652 -27.71 26.25 -27.44
CA THR A 652 -29.01 26.36 -28.15
C THR A 652 -29.22 25.34 -29.28
N ALA A 653 -28.31 24.38 -29.47
CA ALA A 653 -28.51 23.29 -30.44
C ALA A 653 -29.17 22.02 -29.87
N GLY A 654 -29.86 22.11 -28.72
CA GLY A 654 -30.80 21.06 -28.27
C GLY A 654 -30.21 19.84 -27.58
N TYR A 655 -28.95 19.89 -27.14
CA TYR A 655 -28.34 18.85 -26.31
C TYR A 655 -27.85 19.49 -25.01
N VAL A 656 -28.78 19.65 -24.06
CA VAL A 656 -28.40 19.69 -22.65
C VAL A 656 -28.81 18.34 -22.09
N THR A 657 -27.84 17.55 -21.67
CA THR A 657 -27.95 17.00 -20.34
C THR A 657 -26.85 17.68 -19.55
N ALA A 658 -27.14 18.12 -18.32
CA ALA A 658 -26.08 18.19 -17.33
C ALA A 658 -25.29 16.86 -17.39
N GLU A 659 -23.96 16.89 -17.31
CA GLU A 659 -23.01 15.78 -17.56
C GLU A 659 -22.27 15.79 -18.92
N SER A 660 -21.81 16.93 -19.43
CA SER A 660 -20.60 16.99 -20.27
C SER A 660 -19.31 16.80 -19.44
N VAL A 661 -19.39 15.99 -18.39
CA VAL A 661 -18.38 15.83 -17.33
C VAL A 661 -18.23 14.35 -17.08
N VAL A 662 -17.01 13.84 -17.18
CA VAL A 662 -16.73 12.52 -16.63
C VAL A 662 -16.59 12.66 -15.12
N LYS A 663 -17.36 11.87 -14.35
CA LYS A 663 -17.50 12.02 -12.89
C LYS A 663 -16.23 11.75 -12.11
N ASP A 664 -15.25 11.15 -12.76
CA ASP A 664 -13.93 10.79 -12.31
C ASP A 664 -13.28 11.71 -11.28
N TRP A 665 -13.18 13.02 -11.51
CA TRP A 665 -12.57 13.93 -10.53
C TRP A 665 -13.42 14.10 -9.26
N ASN A 666 -14.76 14.14 -9.40
CA ASN A 666 -15.66 14.18 -8.24
C ASN A 666 -15.63 12.85 -7.48
N GLN A 667 -15.51 11.74 -8.19
CA GLN A 667 -15.37 10.41 -7.59
C GLN A 667 -14.06 10.29 -6.82
N ILE A 668 -12.94 10.77 -7.38
CA ILE A 668 -11.67 10.86 -6.67
C ILE A 668 -11.80 11.75 -5.42
N ASP A 669 -12.44 12.91 -5.53
CA ASP A 669 -12.63 13.81 -4.38
C ASP A 669 -13.40 13.11 -3.25
N LEU A 670 -14.49 12.40 -3.59
CA LEU A 670 -15.24 11.56 -2.63
C LEU A 670 -14.35 10.46 -2.03
N TYR A 671 -13.51 9.81 -2.81
CA TYR A 671 -12.55 8.83 -2.30
C TYR A 671 -11.52 9.47 -1.34
N THR A 672 -10.95 10.62 -1.69
CA THR A 672 -9.98 11.32 -0.82
C THR A 672 -10.58 11.74 0.51
N ALA A 673 -11.88 12.03 0.55
CA ALA A 673 -12.61 12.31 1.79
C ALA A 673 -12.72 11.09 2.74
N THR A 674 -12.47 9.87 2.25
CA THR A 674 -12.47 8.64 3.05
C THR A 674 -11.09 8.24 3.58
N ILE A 675 -10.02 8.93 3.17
CA ILE A 675 -8.66 8.57 3.54
C ILE A 675 -8.41 8.95 5.00
N ARG A 676 -8.27 7.92 5.84
CA ARG A 676 -7.88 8.08 7.23
C ARG A 676 -6.37 8.36 7.32
N ALA A 677 -5.99 9.17 8.31
CA ALA A 677 -4.60 9.21 8.73
C ALA A 677 -4.21 7.84 9.33
N PRO A 678 -2.97 7.39 9.16
CA PRO A 678 -2.47 6.24 9.90
C PRO A 678 -2.63 6.45 11.41
N ASN A 679 -3.10 5.41 12.10
CA ASN A 679 -3.22 5.40 13.54
C ASN A 679 -1.84 5.57 14.17
N ALA A 680 -1.71 6.50 15.10
CA ALA A 680 -0.44 6.73 15.77
C ALA A 680 -0.05 5.52 16.64
N PRO A 681 1.26 5.19 16.75
CA PRO A 681 1.74 4.24 17.73
C PRO A 681 1.46 4.72 19.15
N ASP A 682 1.59 3.82 20.13
CA ASP A 682 1.47 4.18 21.54
C ASP A 682 2.63 5.09 21.96
N LEU A 683 2.36 6.40 22.01
CA LEU A 683 3.31 7.42 22.41
C LEU A 683 3.25 7.68 23.93
N ASP A 684 4.41 7.99 24.53
CA ASP A 684 4.47 8.43 25.93
C ASP A 684 3.66 9.72 26.12
N ALA A 685 2.55 9.62 26.86
CA ALA A 685 1.64 10.73 27.09
C ALA A 685 2.30 11.96 27.76
N ALA A 686 3.33 11.76 28.58
CA ALA A 686 4.08 12.85 29.20
C ALA A 686 4.93 13.58 28.16
N LEU A 687 5.59 12.84 27.26
CA LEU A 687 6.35 13.43 26.14
C LEU A 687 5.44 14.17 25.15
N VAL A 688 4.27 13.59 24.83
CA VAL A 688 3.26 14.27 24.00
C VAL A 688 2.81 15.57 24.65
N SER A 689 2.50 15.53 25.94
CA SER A 689 2.08 16.73 26.70
C SER A 689 3.19 17.80 26.75
N GLU A 690 4.43 17.40 26.96
CA GLU A 690 5.57 18.32 26.94
C GLU A 690 5.78 18.91 25.53
N GLY A 691 5.65 18.09 24.50
CA GLY A 691 5.70 18.50 23.10
C GLY A 691 4.62 19.53 22.75
N GLU A 692 3.37 19.30 23.18
CA GLU A 692 2.25 20.25 22.97
C GLU A 692 2.52 21.60 23.65
N LEU A 693 3.06 21.58 24.86
CA LEU A 693 3.46 22.80 25.57
C LEU A 693 4.55 23.56 24.82
N LEU A 694 5.58 22.86 24.32
CA LEU A 694 6.63 23.47 23.50
C LEU A 694 6.06 24.04 22.20
N PHE A 695 5.20 23.29 21.51
CA PHE A 695 4.57 23.69 20.26
C PHE A 695 3.77 25.00 20.42
N THR A 696 2.97 25.09 21.49
CA THR A 696 2.19 26.29 21.79
C THR A 696 3.06 27.44 22.29
N ALA A 697 4.02 27.17 23.18
CA ALA A 697 4.89 28.20 23.74
C ALA A 697 5.79 28.88 22.68
N ASN A 698 6.10 28.17 21.59
CA ASN A 698 6.87 28.70 20.47
C ASN A 698 5.99 29.26 19.35
N GLY A 699 4.68 29.35 19.54
CA GLY A 699 3.75 29.98 18.59
C GLY A 699 3.52 29.16 17.31
N CYS A 700 3.89 27.87 17.28
CA CYS A 700 3.67 27.00 16.12
C CYS A 700 2.17 26.88 15.78
N ASN A 701 1.33 26.88 16.82
CA ASN A 701 -0.13 26.92 16.71
C ASN A 701 -0.68 28.19 16.03
N GLY A 702 0.14 29.23 15.89
CA GLY A 702 -0.17 30.43 15.13
C GLY A 702 -0.25 30.21 13.63
N CYS A 703 0.29 29.11 13.10
CA CYS A 703 0.08 28.67 11.71
C CYS A 703 -0.59 27.29 11.66
N HIS A 704 -0.24 26.41 12.59
CA HIS A 704 -0.64 25.00 12.66
C HIS A 704 -1.56 24.75 13.86
N GLY A 705 -2.81 25.19 13.78
CA GLY A 705 -3.75 25.08 14.90
C GLY A 705 -5.20 25.20 14.49
N GLY A 706 -6.08 25.18 15.50
CA GLY A 706 -7.53 25.13 15.29
C GLY A 706 -8.02 23.73 14.90
N ASP A 707 -9.33 23.62 14.67
CA ASP A 707 -10.00 22.32 14.44
C ASP A 707 -9.52 21.61 13.16
N ASN A 708 -8.91 22.35 12.23
CA ASN A 708 -8.37 21.83 10.97
C ASN A 708 -6.83 21.71 10.97
N TRP A 709 -6.16 21.90 12.12
CA TRP A 709 -4.69 21.85 12.26
C TRP A 709 -3.88 22.81 11.35
N THR A 710 -4.58 23.71 10.66
CA THR A 710 -4.03 24.81 9.89
C THR A 710 -4.98 26.00 9.98
N ILE A 711 -4.42 27.18 10.20
CA ILE A 711 -5.20 28.43 10.10
C ILE A 711 -5.05 29.09 8.73
N SER A 712 -4.23 28.52 7.85
CA SER A 712 -4.06 28.97 6.47
C SER A 712 -5.40 28.87 5.74
N ARG A 713 -5.84 29.98 5.16
CA ARG A 713 -7.04 30.05 4.33
C ARG A 713 -6.62 30.49 2.93
N ARG A 714 -7.46 30.26 1.93
CA ARG A 714 -7.32 30.95 0.64
C ARG A 714 -7.53 32.45 0.88
N PHE A 715 -6.44 33.22 0.97
CA PHE A 715 -6.47 34.66 1.30
C PHE A 715 -6.51 35.57 0.07
N TYR A 716 -6.31 35.01 -1.13
CA TYR A 716 -6.28 35.76 -2.37
C TYR A 716 -6.94 34.98 -3.51
N THR A 717 -7.81 35.66 -4.23
CA THR A 717 -8.51 35.18 -5.42
C THR A 717 -8.06 36.07 -6.58
N PRO A 718 -7.17 35.60 -7.48
CA PRO A 718 -6.60 36.44 -8.54
C PRO A 718 -7.69 36.99 -9.47
N SER A 719 -7.80 38.30 -9.67
CA SER A 719 -8.72 38.85 -10.66
C SER A 719 -8.16 38.69 -12.09
N ALA A 720 -9.03 38.73 -13.11
CA ALA A 720 -8.62 38.81 -14.52
C ALA A 720 -7.67 40.00 -14.79
N GLU A 721 -7.80 41.08 -14.02
CA GLU A 721 -6.93 42.27 -14.09
C GLU A 721 -5.52 42.01 -13.53
N ASN A 722 -5.39 41.17 -12.50
CA ASN A 722 -4.10 40.83 -11.88
C ASN A 722 -3.35 39.70 -12.60
N ASN A 723 -4.03 38.96 -13.48
CA ASN A 723 -3.48 37.87 -14.31
C ASN A 723 -3.13 38.30 -15.74
N ASP A 724 -3.24 39.59 -16.07
CA ASP A 724 -2.81 40.11 -17.37
C ASP A 724 -1.28 40.00 -17.50
N VAL A 725 -0.82 39.07 -18.33
CA VAL A 725 0.59 38.83 -18.65
C VAL A 725 1.32 40.05 -19.22
N SER A 726 0.59 41.08 -19.65
CA SER A 726 1.16 42.36 -20.06
C SER A 726 1.63 43.23 -18.89
N LEU A 727 1.24 42.91 -17.65
CA LEU A 727 1.57 43.68 -16.44
C LEU A 727 2.88 43.25 -15.74
N GLY A 728 3.53 42.16 -16.17
CA GLY A 728 4.90 41.79 -15.78
C GLY A 728 5.21 41.86 -14.27
N ALA A 729 5.12 40.71 -13.59
CA ALA A 729 5.37 40.53 -12.14
C ALA A 729 4.44 41.36 -11.23
N LEU A 730 4.09 40.78 -10.07
CA LEU A 730 3.37 41.45 -8.99
C LEU A 730 4.17 42.69 -8.54
N ASN A 731 3.91 43.85 -9.15
CA ASN A 731 4.62 45.09 -8.89
C ASN A 731 3.87 45.93 -7.83
N GLY A 732 3.41 45.26 -6.77
CA GLY A 732 2.73 45.86 -5.64
C GLY A 732 3.62 45.81 -4.39
N THR A 733 3.94 46.96 -3.82
CA THR A 733 4.57 47.02 -2.49
C THR A 733 3.46 46.82 -1.46
N TYR A 734 3.33 45.60 -0.91
CA TYR A 734 2.40 45.35 0.20
C TYR A 734 3.02 45.85 1.50
N GLY A 735 2.27 46.64 2.26
CA GLY A 735 2.71 47.09 3.57
C GLY A 735 2.45 46.02 4.63
N PRO A 736 3.21 45.97 5.74
CA PRO A 736 2.97 45.04 6.85
C PRO A 736 1.60 45.19 7.54
N HIS A 737 0.76 46.14 7.09
CA HIS A 737 -0.60 46.37 7.56
C HIS A 737 -1.68 45.69 6.70
N ASP A 738 -1.29 45.08 5.58
CA ASP A 738 -2.20 44.34 4.68
C ASP A 738 -2.34 42.86 5.07
N LEU A 739 -1.57 42.39 6.07
CA LEU A 739 -1.74 41.07 6.69
C LEU A 739 -2.68 41.16 7.92
N PRO A 740 -3.55 40.16 8.16
CA PRO A 740 -4.46 40.16 9.30
C PRO A 740 -3.70 40.31 10.64
N VAL A 741 -4.20 41.18 11.51
CA VAL A 741 -3.64 41.53 12.83
C VAL A 741 -3.39 40.32 13.75
N GLY A 742 -3.98 39.16 13.43
CA GLY A 742 -3.82 37.90 14.17
C GLY A 742 -2.53 37.11 13.89
N LEU A 743 -1.69 37.55 12.94
CA LEU A 743 -0.40 36.92 12.61
C LEU A 743 0.82 37.64 13.20
N ASN A 744 0.61 38.75 13.91
CA ASN A 744 1.70 39.36 14.67
C ASN A 744 1.97 38.52 15.93
N PRO A 745 3.25 38.27 16.27
CA PRO A 745 3.57 37.75 17.60
C PRO A 745 2.96 38.68 18.67
N PRO A 746 2.53 38.14 19.81
CA PRO A 746 1.97 38.97 20.88
C PRO A 746 3.00 40.04 21.28
N SER A 747 2.51 41.23 21.63
CA SER A 747 3.33 42.45 21.80
C SER A 747 4.43 42.37 22.86
N ASP A 748 4.47 41.28 23.62
CA ASP A 748 5.43 40.95 24.68
C ASP A 748 6.52 39.94 24.25
N ALA A 749 6.50 39.43 23.02
CA ALA A 749 7.55 38.56 22.50
C ALA A 749 8.85 39.36 22.22
N THR A 750 9.84 39.27 23.10
CA THR A 750 11.17 39.89 22.92
C THR A 750 12.22 38.82 22.63
N GLY A 751 12.53 38.58 21.35
CA GLY A 751 13.63 37.71 20.90
C GLY A 751 14.19 38.19 19.56
N ILE A 752 15.52 38.15 19.39
CA ILE A 752 16.20 38.51 18.14
C ILE A 752 16.42 37.23 17.35
N ALA A 753 15.60 36.97 16.33
CA ALA A 753 15.89 35.98 15.30
C ALA A 753 16.73 36.66 14.21
N VAL A 754 18.00 36.23 14.06
CA VAL A 754 18.86 36.71 12.98
C VAL A 754 18.50 35.93 11.71
N LEU A 755 17.61 36.49 10.90
CA LEU A 755 17.32 36.02 9.55
C LEU A 755 18.54 36.29 8.66
N ARG A 756 19.28 35.23 8.27
CA ARG A 756 20.26 35.31 7.18
C ARG A 756 19.53 35.04 5.88
N GLY A 757 19.41 36.08 5.05
CA GLY A 757 18.66 36.04 3.80
C GLY A 757 19.41 35.31 2.69
N GLY A 758 18.70 34.36 2.09
CA GLY A 758 19.00 33.76 0.79
C GLY A 758 17.78 33.01 0.29
N GLY A 759 17.00 33.63 -0.59
CA GLY A 759 16.05 32.97 -1.50
C GLY A 759 14.81 32.28 -0.90
N SER A 760 13.63 32.80 -1.27
CA SER A 760 12.29 32.20 -1.15
C SER A 760 11.61 32.11 0.22
N ILE A 761 10.30 32.35 0.16
CA ILE A 761 9.28 32.50 1.20
C ILE A 761 9.33 33.86 1.93
N GLN A 762 8.31 34.68 1.70
CA GLN A 762 7.84 35.58 2.75
C GLN A 762 6.31 35.53 2.83
N CYS A 763 5.87 35.10 4.01
CA CYS A 763 4.51 35.03 4.53
C CYS A 763 3.78 36.38 4.50
#